data_AF-A0A7K7ISK3-F1
#
_entry.id   AF-A0A7K7ISK3-F1
#
_cell.length_a   1.000
_cell.length_b   1.000
_cell.length_c   1.000
_cell.angle_alpha   90.00
_cell.angle_beta   90.00
_cell.angle_gamma   90.00
#
_symmetry.space_group_name_H-M   'P 1'
#
loop_
_entity.id
_entity.type
_entity.pdbx_description
1 polymer ?
#
loop_
_entity_poly.entity_id
_entity_poly.type
_entity_poly.pdbx_seq_one_letter_code
_entity_poly.pdbx_strand_id
1 'polypeptide(L)'
;KGTGSGGTSAAPEHPAPLSLQVGTNGVISSQDFPRETQYVDDDFPTDFPVIAPFLADLDTSGDRGNIYYRQDDSRDVLDQAVGYIQAGFPRSAATFVPTNAFIATWEEVGAYQELSQDTEPSTKLNTFQAVIAYNDEDTYTIFLYPEGGLQFLGTRPKESYNVQLELPARVGFSWGDSDDPKRDGLFHSLASSEQALRNLERESNTGIPGVWVFHVGSTEHVEPGGGQGAAPAVPQSPLEHPNPGTASYPHPLSGHTPMAQRPSHGSHGGPVLLGFVPGRRDTQEQSRWLQPRGDGGTGQSFSANPSSYSSGQHGVGVEEDVHFNPDVFTYSAASKETCAQHHGSCSPHAFCTDYAAGFCCHCRATFYGNGRQCLPEGAVHRLNGKVSGSLRVGRASVRFQDVDLHAYIVGSDGRAYTAISGVPQPAARALLPLLPLGGLFAWLFALEEPGSENGFSITGAEFTQSLEVTFYPGGETVQVTQTAEGLGPDNYLSLRTHIQGEVPFLPENVTVHITPYKELYSYSSSAVTSSGQREYVVAAGTANQTLSYRLRQNVTFSGCPHSRLPARQRLSVARAFALFDSHEHVLRYALAARIGPARDDAENPGVSPCHDGSHTCEAPARCQPGVGTEYTCECPAGYRGDGRGCRDVDECTEGLGQCGPFSVCLNMPGSYRCECRGGYQPAGDGQACVPLAPPSDPCEDGRHPCAPGDRARCLSRGDGRATCKCLPGYTGDGIHCSDVDECADSPCHLAAICYNTPGSFSCRCRPGYAGDGFQCTPGWGCLLPAESIQQLTPCEHARMYPREVPPGPSPVGDGHVPQCDEQGRYRPLQCHSSSGHCWCVDAAGQEIAGTRTAPGTTPPRCGSPEPTERPPSMCERWRQSLLEHYGGSPRGDQYVPQCDPSGDFTPLQCHGDSGYCWCVEQSGREIPGTRSEPGTTPPCLPSVAPPSVRPEPRPDVSPPATGTFLLYAQGQQIGYLPLNGTRLHKEAAKTLLSLHGSIVVGIDYDCRERMIYWTDVAGRSISRAGLEPGSEPETIISSAGLISPEGLAVDHLRRAMFWTDSGLDRIERARLDGSERRVLFDSELVNPRAIAVDPVRGNLYWTDWNREAPKIETSTVNGANRRVLVHTDIGLPNGLTFDPFSKLLCWADAGTKHLECTFPDGTGRRLIQSNLNYPFSIISYANHFYHTDWRRDGVIAVNKETGSFTDEYLPEQRSHLYGITAVYPYCPGGKT
;
A
#
# COMPACT_ATOMS: atom_id res chain seq x y z
N LYS A 1 14.19 21.72 -82.57
CA LYS A 1 12.79 21.68 -82.07
C LYS A 1 12.82 20.97 -80.72
N GLY A 2 12.49 21.56 -79.58
CA GLY A 2 12.16 22.96 -79.30
C GLY A 2 10.96 23.08 -78.34
N THR A 3 11.11 23.88 -77.27
CA THR A 3 10.09 24.24 -76.23
C THR A 3 9.47 23.08 -75.43
N GLY A 4 9.03 23.26 -74.17
CA GLY A 4 9.21 24.42 -73.27
C GLY A 4 7.97 24.73 -72.40
N SER A 5 8.16 24.67 -71.07
CA SER A 5 7.40 25.39 -70.00
C SER A 5 5.87 25.51 -70.05
N GLY A 6 5.20 24.99 -69.01
CA GLY A 6 3.80 25.30 -68.66
C GLY A 6 3.20 24.19 -67.78
N GLY A 7 2.73 24.40 -66.55
CA GLY A 7 2.66 25.65 -65.77
C GLY A 7 1.22 26.05 -65.44
N THR A 8 0.52 25.22 -64.66
CA THR A 8 -0.82 25.51 -64.12
C THR A 8 -0.77 25.50 -62.60
N SER A 9 -1.15 26.61 -61.98
CA SER A 9 -1.20 26.77 -60.53
C SER A 9 -2.24 25.85 -59.90
N ALA A 10 -1.85 25.10 -58.88
CA ALA A 10 -2.79 24.81 -57.79
C ALA A 10 -3.19 26.15 -57.16
N ALA A 11 -4.44 26.27 -56.71
CA ALA A 11 -4.85 27.41 -55.91
C ALA A 11 -4.02 27.45 -54.60
N PRO A 12 -3.86 28.62 -53.95
CA PRO A 12 -3.51 28.61 -52.54
C PRO A 12 -4.59 27.82 -51.81
N GLU A 13 -4.22 26.72 -51.17
CA GLU A 13 -5.06 26.13 -50.13
C GLU A 13 -5.20 27.21 -49.06
N HIS A 14 -6.44 27.57 -48.72
CA HIS A 14 -6.67 28.45 -47.57
C HIS A 14 -6.02 27.78 -46.35
N PRO A 15 -5.23 28.52 -45.53
CA PRO A 15 -4.71 27.95 -44.30
C PRO A 15 -5.90 27.42 -43.49
N ALA A 16 -5.84 26.15 -43.09
CA ALA A 16 -6.85 25.59 -42.22
C ALA A 16 -6.93 26.46 -40.95
N PRO A 17 -8.13 26.82 -40.47
CA PRO A 17 -8.27 27.68 -39.32
C PRO A 17 -7.56 27.03 -38.12
N LEU A 18 -6.68 27.80 -37.47
CA LEU A 18 -5.92 27.36 -36.29
C LEU A 18 -6.89 26.82 -35.24
N SER A 19 -6.84 25.51 -35.00
CA SER A 19 -7.72 24.81 -34.08
C SER A 19 -7.28 25.05 -32.65
N LEU A 20 -7.71 26.17 -32.07
CA LEU A 20 -7.50 26.47 -30.66
C LEU A 20 -8.27 25.47 -29.78
N GLN A 21 -7.54 24.77 -28.93
CA GLN A 21 -8.07 23.86 -27.91
C GLN A 21 -8.09 24.56 -26.56
N VAL A 22 -9.16 24.35 -25.79
CA VAL A 22 -9.32 24.91 -24.43
C VAL A 22 -9.32 23.76 -23.44
N GLY A 23 -8.37 23.76 -22.52
CA GLY A 23 -8.23 22.74 -21.49
C GLY A 23 -9.05 23.05 -20.23
N THR A 24 -9.43 22.01 -19.50
CA THR A 24 -10.06 22.14 -18.17
C THR A 24 -9.18 22.96 -17.22
N ASN A 25 -7.88 22.71 -17.28
CA ASN A 25 -6.83 23.20 -16.39
C ASN A 25 -6.37 24.65 -16.69
N GLY A 26 -7.29 25.52 -17.11
CA GLY A 26 -7.03 26.96 -17.27
C GLY A 26 -6.02 27.32 -18.36
N VAL A 27 -6.01 26.57 -19.46
CA VAL A 27 -5.06 26.70 -20.58
C VAL A 27 -5.74 26.71 -21.96
N ILE A 28 -5.07 27.34 -22.93
CA ILE A 28 -5.42 27.31 -24.36
C ILE A 28 -4.16 26.92 -25.16
N SER A 29 -4.28 26.04 -26.15
CA SER A 29 -3.18 25.68 -27.06
C SER A 29 -3.64 25.65 -28.53
N SER A 30 -2.69 25.70 -29.46
CA SER A 30 -2.89 25.41 -30.88
C SER A 30 -2.55 23.97 -31.27
N GLN A 31 -2.14 23.14 -30.30
CA GLN A 31 -1.80 21.72 -30.47
C GLN A 31 -2.68 20.83 -29.57
N ASP A 32 -2.66 19.52 -29.81
CA ASP A 32 -3.27 18.53 -28.90
C ASP A 32 -2.51 18.50 -27.56
N PHE A 33 -3.24 18.48 -26.44
CA PHE A 33 -2.61 18.43 -25.11
C PHE A 33 -1.90 17.07 -24.85
N PRO A 34 -0.68 17.06 -24.27
CA PRO A 34 -0.05 15.83 -23.77
C PRO A 34 -0.79 15.30 -22.53
N ARG A 35 -0.29 14.22 -21.90
CA ARG A 35 -0.93 13.73 -20.66
C ARG A 35 -0.80 14.78 -19.55
N GLU A 36 -1.83 14.86 -18.73
CA GLU A 36 -1.97 15.87 -17.66
C GLU A 36 -0.73 15.97 -16.75
N THR A 37 -0.18 14.82 -16.36
CA THR A 37 1.01 14.70 -15.51
C THR A 37 2.34 15.10 -16.17
N GLN A 38 2.31 15.49 -17.46
CA GLN A 38 3.48 15.99 -18.21
C GLN A 38 3.47 17.53 -18.34
N TYR A 39 2.50 18.23 -17.74
CA TYR A 39 2.43 19.69 -17.80
C TYR A 39 1.72 20.37 -16.63
N VAL A 40 0.84 19.67 -15.92
CA VAL A 40 0.28 20.17 -14.65
C VAL A 40 1.30 20.04 -13.52
N ASP A 41 2.14 19.01 -13.53
CA ASP A 41 3.05 18.69 -12.43
C ASP A 41 4.49 19.23 -12.63
N ASP A 42 4.84 19.67 -13.85
CA ASP A 42 6.17 20.21 -14.23
C ASP A 42 6.30 21.75 -14.10
N ASP A 43 7.53 22.24 -13.96
CA ASP A 43 7.85 23.68 -13.90
C ASP A 43 7.51 24.42 -15.22
N PHE A 44 7.13 25.71 -15.12
CA PHE A 44 6.90 26.55 -16.29
C PHE A 44 8.23 27.14 -16.80
N PRO A 45 8.55 27.12 -18.11
CA PRO A 45 7.65 26.88 -19.26
C PRO A 45 7.39 25.42 -19.62
N THR A 46 6.19 25.16 -20.14
CA THR A 46 5.81 23.89 -20.77
C THR A 46 6.60 23.62 -22.06
N ASP A 47 6.80 22.33 -22.37
CA ASP A 47 7.51 21.84 -23.56
C ASP A 47 6.66 21.83 -24.85
N PHE A 48 5.39 22.24 -24.77
CA PHE A 48 4.50 22.52 -25.89
C PHE A 48 3.92 23.96 -25.78
N PRO A 49 3.47 24.58 -26.89
CA PRO A 49 2.96 25.94 -26.87
C PRO A 49 1.65 26.06 -26.08
N VAL A 50 1.59 27.02 -25.15
CA VAL A 50 0.42 27.24 -24.28
C VAL A 50 0.23 28.71 -23.93
N ILE A 51 -1.04 29.12 -23.90
CA ILE A 51 -1.52 30.36 -23.28
C ILE A 51 -2.19 29.94 -21.97
N ALA A 52 -1.61 30.33 -20.84
CA ALA A 52 -2.06 29.95 -19.50
C ALA A 52 -2.61 31.18 -18.76
N PRO A 53 -3.91 31.49 -18.85
CA PRO A 53 -4.56 32.47 -17.97
C PRO A 53 -4.56 32.03 -16.50
N PHE A 54 -4.62 30.72 -16.22
CA PHE A 54 -4.50 30.15 -14.87
C PHE A 54 -4.20 28.64 -14.92
N LEU A 55 -2.97 28.24 -15.31
CA LEU A 55 -2.59 26.82 -15.34
C LEU A 55 -2.52 26.24 -13.92
N ALA A 56 -3.52 25.42 -13.61
CA ALA A 56 -3.73 24.74 -12.34
C ALA A 56 -4.61 23.51 -12.57
N ASP A 57 -4.66 22.59 -11.60
CA ASP A 57 -5.53 21.42 -11.67
C ASP A 57 -6.96 21.80 -11.26
N LEU A 58 -7.89 21.83 -12.22
CA LEU A 58 -9.22 22.42 -12.04
C LEU A 58 -10.33 21.38 -12.17
N ASP A 59 -11.31 21.48 -11.27
CA ASP A 59 -12.53 20.68 -11.25
C ASP A 59 -13.70 21.47 -11.83
N THR A 60 -14.40 20.86 -12.80
CA THR A 60 -15.60 21.40 -13.44
C THR A 60 -16.75 20.38 -13.41
N SER A 61 -16.78 19.53 -12.38
CA SER A 61 -17.78 18.47 -12.20
C SER A 61 -18.83 18.87 -11.14
N GLY A 62 -20.02 18.25 -11.18
CA GLY A 62 -21.04 18.40 -10.13
C GLY A 62 -21.43 19.84 -9.81
N ASP A 63 -21.78 20.63 -10.82
CA ASP A 63 -22.12 22.07 -10.75
C ASP A 63 -20.98 23.01 -10.29
N ARG A 64 -19.73 22.52 -10.12
CA ARG A 64 -18.54 23.31 -9.72
C ARG A 64 -17.91 24.06 -10.91
N GLY A 65 -18.72 24.85 -11.60
CA GLY A 65 -18.28 25.75 -12.66
C GLY A 65 -18.30 25.18 -14.07
N ASN A 66 -18.22 26.08 -15.04
CA ASN A 66 -18.38 25.81 -16.46
C ASN A 66 -17.29 26.48 -17.30
N ILE A 67 -16.95 25.86 -18.44
CA ILE A 67 -16.01 26.43 -19.40
C ILE A 67 -16.77 26.81 -20.67
N TYR A 68 -16.83 28.12 -20.94
CA TYR A 68 -17.48 28.67 -22.12
C TYR A 68 -16.44 29.29 -23.05
N TYR A 69 -16.32 28.75 -24.26
CA TYR A 69 -15.48 29.33 -25.31
C TYR A 69 -16.26 29.56 -26.60
N ARG A 70 -15.91 30.65 -27.30
CA ARG A 70 -16.52 31.06 -28.57
C ARG A 70 -15.57 31.90 -29.40
N GLN A 71 -15.76 31.87 -30.72
CA GLN A 71 -15.29 32.94 -31.60
C GLN A 71 -16.41 33.99 -31.72
N ASP A 72 -16.05 35.27 -31.69
CA ASP A 72 -16.93 36.42 -31.67
C ASP A 72 -16.42 37.47 -32.69
N ASP A 73 -17.32 38.01 -33.50
CA ASP A 73 -17.06 39.07 -34.49
C ASP A 73 -17.96 40.30 -34.27
N SER A 74 -18.67 40.35 -33.14
CA SER A 74 -19.56 41.45 -32.81
C SER A 74 -18.79 42.73 -32.47
N ARG A 75 -19.24 43.86 -33.02
CA ARG A 75 -18.53 45.14 -32.87
C ARG A 75 -18.40 45.57 -31.42
N ASP A 76 -19.42 45.34 -30.59
CA ASP A 76 -19.39 45.72 -29.18
C ASP A 76 -18.27 45.00 -28.41
N VAL A 77 -18.00 43.73 -28.75
CA VAL A 77 -16.89 42.93 -28.20
C VAL A 77 -15.54 43.37 -28.77
N LEU A 78 -15.45 43.58 -30.09
CA LEU A 78 -14.21 43.99 -30.76
C LEU A 78 -13.77 45.40 -30.33
N ASP A 79 -14.70 46.36 -30.24
CA ASP A 79 -14.44 47.73 -29.79
C ASP A 79 -14.02 47.75 -28.31
N GLN A 80 -14.59 46.89 -27.45
CA GLN A 80 -14.17 46.76 -26.06
C GLN A 80 -12.78 46.10 -25.91
N ALA A 81 -12.48 45.08 -26.72
CA ALA A 81 -11.14 44.49 -26.78
C ALA A 81 -10.08 45.51 -27.24
N VAL A 82 -10.39 46.31 -28.28
CA VAL A 82 -9.56 47.45 -28.72
C VAL A 82 -9.36 48.45 -27.58
N GLY A 83 -10.39 48.75 -26.80
CA GLY A 83 -10.30 49.65 -25.64
C GLY A 83 -9.25 49.19 -24.61
N TYR A 84 -9.27 47.91 -24.22
CA TYR A 84 -8.25 47.35 -23.33
C TYR A 84 -6.86 47.29 -23.97
N ILE A 85 -6.78 46.88 -25.23
CA ILE A 85 -5.52 46.75 -25.98
C ILE A 85 -4.83 48.11 -26.16
N GLN A 86 -5.58 49.17 -26.48
CA GLN A 86 -5.05 50.53 -26.58
C GLN A 86 -4.68 51.12 -25.21
N ALA A 87 -5.30 50.66 -24.10
CA ALA A 87 -4.90 51.06 -22.76
C ALA A 87 -3.54 50.45 -22.33
N GLY A 88 -3.28 49.18 -22.67
CA GLY A 88 -1.99 48.52 -22.42
C GLY A 88 -0.89 48.89 -23.42
N PHE A 89 -1.24 49.16 -24.67
CA PHE A 89 -0.33 49.45 -25.79
C PHE A 89 -0.66 50.76 -26.53
N PRO A 90 -0.69 51.93 -25.84
CA PRO A 90 -1.16 53.23 -26.39
C PRO A 90 -0.26 53.85 -27.49
N ARG A 91 0.71 53.11 -28.03
CA ARG A 91 1.60 53.56 -29.12
C ARG A 91 1.69 52.56 -30.27
N SER A 92 1.82 51.27 -29.98
CA SER A 92 1.88 50.20 -30.99
C SER A 92 0.49 49.79 -31.47
N ALA A 93 -0.47 49.60 -30.57
CA ALA A 93 -1.81 49.12 -30.92
C ALA A 93 -2.82 50.23 -31.27
N ALA A 94 -2.37 51.49 -31.40
CA ALA A 94 -3.24 52.63 -31.71
C ALA A 94 -3.93 52.55 -33.09
N THR A 95 -3.42 51.70 -33.99
CA THR A 95 -4.01 51.39 -35.31
C THR A 95 -4.51 49.95 -35.41
N PHE A 96 -4.42 49.14 -34.35
CA PHE A 96 -4.89 47.76 -34.36
C PHE A 96 -6.43 47.73 -34.35
N VAL A 97 -7.00 46.99 -35.31
CA VAL A 97 -8.42 46.67 -35.40
C VAL A 97 -8.53 45.15 -35.57
N PRO A 98 -9.03 44.41 -34.57
CA PRO A 98 -9.24 42.98 -34.69
C PRO A 98 -10.44 42.71 -35.63
N THR A 99 -10.34 41.67 -36.45
CA THR A 99 -11.49 41.15 -37.21
C THR A 99 -12.29 40.15 -36.37
N ASN A 100 -11.64 39.50 -35.40
CA ASN A 100 -12.20 38.43 -34.59
C ASN A 100 -11.61 38.45 -33.18
N ALA A 101 -12.39 37.96 -32.22
CA ALA A 101 -11.92 37.59 -30.90
C ALA A 101 -12.28 36.13 -30.61
N PHE A 102 -11.35 35.37 -30.05
CA PHE A 102 -11.63 34.09 -29.38
C PHE A 102 -11.70 34.34 -27.88
N ILE A 103 -12.84 34.06 -27.27
CA ILE A 103 -13.09 34.25 -25.84
C ILE A 103 -13.17 32.87 -25.20
N ALA A 104 -12.42 32.64 -24.13
CA ALA A 104 -12.55 31.48 -23.26
C ALA A 104 -12.75 31.94 -21.81
N THR A 105 -13.77 31.39 -21.15
CA THR A 105 -14.19 31.77 -19.79
C THR A 105 -14.25 30.51 -18.94
N TRP A 106 -13.57 30.52 -17.80
CA TRP A 106 -13.74 29.55 -16.74
C TRP A 106 -14.58 30.26 -15.67
N GLU A 107 -15.86 29.89 -15.57
CA GLU A 107 -16.82 30.53 -14.67
C GLU A 107 -17.10 29.61 -13.47
N GLU A 108 -16.86 30.11 -12.27
CA GLU A 108 -17.09 29.42 -10.98
C GLU A 108 -16.40 28.05 -10.88
N VAL A 109 -15.23 27.86 -11.51
CA VAL A 109 -14.51 26.57 -11.53
C VAL A 109 -13.84 26.27 -10.20
N GLY A 110 -13.90 25.00 -9.78
CA GLY A 110 -13.29 24.54 -8.54
C GLY A 110 -11.78 24.28 -8.67
N ALA A 111 -11.07 24.39 -7.55
CA ALA A 111 -9.79 23.70 -7.40
C ALA A 111 -10.05 22.18 -7.41
N TYR A 112 -9.22 21.39 -8.11
CA TYR A 112 -9.32 19.93 -8.06
C TYR A 112 -9.06 19.41 -6.65
N GLN A 113 -9.98 18.59 -6.15
CA GLN A 113 -9.99 18.03 -4.80
C GLN A 113 -10.62 16.63 -4.86
N GLU A 114 -9.99 15.63 -4.23
CA GLU A 114 -10.55 14.27 -4.20
C GLU A 114 -11.86 14.23 -3.40
N LEU A 115 -12.95 14.01 -4.13
CA LEU A 115 -14.33 14.03 -3.65
C LEU A 115 -14.72 12.71 -2.97
N SER A 116 -14.17 12.50 -1.78
CA SER A 116 -14.66 11.51 -0.81
C SER A 116 -16.00 11.97 -0.16
N GLN A 117 -16.56 11.30 0.87
CA GLN A 117 -18.01 11.40 1.18
C GLN A 117 -18.54 12.50 2.18
N ASP A 118 -17.89 12.83 3.31
CA ASP A 118 -18.44 13.76 4.34
C ASP A 118 -18.07 15.27 4.27
N THR A 119 -16.81 15.63 4.03
CA THR A 119 -16.35 17.02 3.76
C THR A 119 -17.04 17.64 2.54
N GLU A 120 -17.70 18.79 2.71
CA GLU A 120 -18.18 19.58 1.56
C GLU A 120 -16.99 20.04 0.69
N PRO A 121 -17.05 19.91 -0.65
CA PRO A 121 -15.98 20.36 -1.53
C PRO A 121 -15.83 21.88 -1.46
N SER A 122 -14.61 22.40 -1.61
CA SER A 122 -14.34 23.80 -1.27
C SER A 122 -15.28 24.77 -2.00
N THR A 123 -15.94 25.62 -1.21
CA THR A 123 -16.82 26.71 -1.69
C THR A 123 -16.06 27.85 -2.36
N LYS A 124 -14.71 27.77 -2.37
CA LYS A 124 -13.85 28.66 -3.13
C LYS A 124 -13.85 28.27 -4.59
N LEU A 125 -14.43 29.12 -5.42
CA LEU A 125 -14.52 28.95 -6.86
C LEU A 125 -13.80 30.11 -7.54
N ASN A 126 -13.10 29.83 -8.64
CA ASN A 126 -12.40 30.84 -9.43
C ASN A 126 -13.20 31.19 -10.70
N THR A 127 -13.26 32.47 -11.04
CA THR A 127 -13.84 32.98 -12.29
C THR A 127 -12.81 33.85 -12.99
N PHE A 128 -12.39 33.47 -14.19
CA PHE A 128 -11.43 34.20 -15.00
C PHE A 128 -11.69 34.01 -16.51
N GLN A 129 -11.30 35.00 -17.31
CA GLN A 129 -11.55 35.02 -18.74
C GLN A 129 -10.29 35.38 -19.53
N ALA A 130 -10.06 34.70 -20.64
CA ALA A 130 -9.04 35.02 -21.63
C ALA A 130 -9.71 35.45 -22.95
N VAL A 131 -9.18 36.51 -23.57
CA VAL A 131 -9.65 37.00 -24.87
C VAL A 131 -8.45 37.15 -25.80
N ILE A 132 -8.41 36.36 -26.87
CA ILE A 132 -7.40 36.42 -27.93
C ILE A 132 -8.02 37.21 -29.09
N ALA A 133 -7.64 38.48 -29.25
CA ALA A 133 -8.14 39.35 -30.31
C ALA A 133 -7.10 39.49 -31.43
N TYR A 134 -7.52 39.25 -32.67
CA TYR A 134 -6.59 39.14 -33.80
C TYR A 134 -7.19 39.68 -35.12
N ASN A 135 -6.31 39.90 -36.08
CA ASN A 135 -6.63 40.14 -37.49
C ASN A 135 -5.63 39.38 -38.38
N ASP A 136 -5.56 39.71 -39.67
CA ASP A 136 -4.65 39.06 -40.63
C ASP A 136 -3.15 39.38 -40.41
N GLU A 137 -2.80 40.33 -39.53
CA GLU A 137 -1.42 40.83 -39.32
C GLU A 137 -0.89 40.57 -37.90
N ASP A 138 -1.70 40.82 -36.86
CA ASP A 138 -1.29 40.80 -35.44
C ASP A 138 -2.28 40.06 -34.52
N THR A 139 -1.78 39.64 -33.34
CA THR A 139 -2.56 38.99 -32.27
C THR A 139 -2.20 39.53 -30.89
N TYR A 140 -3.23 39.87 -30.11
CA TYR A 140 -3.14 40.32 -28.72
C TYR A 140 -3.96 39.39 -27.81
N THR A 141 -3.47 39.14 -26.60
CA THR A 141 -4.19 38.35 -25.58
C THR A 141 -4.46 39.21 -24.35
N ILE A 142 -5.69 39.13 -23.84
CA ILE A 142 -6.17 39.83 -22.64
C ILE A 142 -6.53 38.77 -21.60
N PHE A 143 -5.98 38.86 -20.39
CA PHE A 143 -6.44 38.12 -19.22
C PHE A 143 -7.28 39.05 -18.33
N LEU A 144 -8.42 38.55 -17.86
CA LEU A 144 -9.42 39.27 -17.10
C LEU A 144 -9.74 38.52 -15.80
N TYR A 145 -9.33 39.12 -14.68
CA TYR A 145 -9.61 38.65 -13.33
C TYR A 145 -10.60 39.63 -12.66
N PRO A 146 -11.90 39.31 -12.53
CA PRO A 146 -12.86 40.16 -11.84
C PRO A 146 -12.51 40.27 -10.34
N GLU A 147 -12.99 41.33 -9.68
CA GLU A 147 -12.71 41.60 -8.27
C GLU A 147 -13.36 40.53 -7.36
N GLY A 148 -12.55 39.72 -6.67
CA GLY A 148 -13.02 38.55 -5.92
C GLY A 148 -13.23 37.29 -6.78
N GLY A 149 -12.74 37.30 -8.03
CA GLY A 149 -12.75 36.16 -8.94
C GLY A 149 -11.68 35.10 -8.65
N LEU A 150 -10.64 35.40 -7.88
CA LEU A 150 -9.58 34.45 -7.50
C LEU A 150 -9.64 34.13 -5.99
N GLN A 151 -10.41 33.10 -5.64
CA GLN A 151 -10.65 32.66 -4.26
C GLN A 151 -9.62 31.61 -3.78
N PHE A 152 -8.94 30.94 -4.73
CA PHE A 152 -7.74 30.11 -4.52
C PHE A 152 -6.65 30.44 -5.56
N LEU A 153 -5.39 30.12 -5.24
CA LEU A 153 -4.20 30.55 -5.99
C LEU A 153 -3.24 29.39 -6.30
N GLY A 154 -3.62 28.17 -5.93
CA GLY A 154 -2.84 26.95 -6.12
C GLY A 154 -3.74 25.73 -6.01
N THR A 155 -3.24 24.60 -6.45
CA THR A 155 -3.96 23.32 -6.52
C THR A 155 -3.00 22.18 -6.20
N ARG A 156 -3.53 20.99 -5.91
CA ARG A 156 -2.68 19.81 -5.63
C ARG A 156 -2.55 18.95 -6.90
N PRO A 157 -1.34 18.52 -7.27
CA PRO A 157 -1.12 17.65 -8.43
C PRO A 157 -1.65 16.23 -8.21
N LYS A 158 -2.19 15.61 -9.27
CA LYS A 158 -2.88 14.30 -9.22
C LYS A 158 -2.00 13.08 -8.93
N GLU A 159 -0.77 13.02 -9.46
CA GLU A 159 0.07 11.81 -9.36
C GLU A 159 1.37 12.03 -8.55
N SER A 160 1.59 13.20 -7.93
CA SER A 160 2.82 13.43 -7.18
C SER A 160 2.87 12.64 -5.86
N TYR A 161 3.98 11.92 -5.63
CA TYR A 161 4.21 11.10 -4.44
C TYR A 161 4.39 11.90 -3.12
N ASN A 162 4.24 13.24 -3.14
CA ASN A 162 4.34 14.14 -1.98
C ASN A 162 3.04 14.95 -1.82
N VAL A 163 1.99 14.31 -1.31
CA VAL A 163 0.59 14.81 -1.21
C VAL A 163 0.39 16.08 -0.34
N GLN A 164 1.46 16.67 0.19
CA GLN A 164 1.43 17.88 1.03
C GLN A 164 1.90 19.17 0.32
N LEU A 165 2.35 19.12 -0.95
CA LEU A 165 2.67 20.34 -1.72
C LEU A 165 1.44 20.85 -2.48
N GLU A 166 1.00 22.06 -2.17
CA GLU A 166 0.08 22.83 -3.01
C GLU A 166 0.91 23.66 -3.99
N LEU A 167 0.77 23.38 -5.30
CA LEU A 167 1.52 24.07 -6.34
C LEU A 167 0.81 25.39 -6.70
N PRO A 168 1.51 26.54 -6.74
CA PRO A 168 0.93 27.79 -7.18
C PRO A 168 0.51 27.71 -8.66
N ALA A 169 -0.60 28.35 -9.01
CA ALA A 169 -1.05 28.44 -10.38
C ALA A 169 0.00 29.17 -11.26
N ARG A 170 0.17 28.72 -12.50
CA ARG A 170 1.10 29.33 -13.46
C ARG A 170 0.32 30.20 -14.45
N VAL A 171 0.65 31.48 -14.50
CA VAL A 171 0.04 32.44 -15.43
C VAL A 171 1.11 32.94 -16.39
N GLY A 172 0.89 32.81 -17.70
CA GLY A 172 1.89 33.14 -18.70
C GLY A 172 1.68 32.52 -20.08
N PHE A 173 2.76 32.48 -20.84
CA PHE A 173 2.83 32.01 -22.23
C PHE A 173 4.08 31.14 -22.41
N SER A 174 3.99 30.03 -23.14
CA SER A 174 5.12 29.24 -23.64
C SER A 174 4.95 28.97 -25.13
N TRP A 175 6.04 28.88 -25.88
CA TRP A 175 6.05 28.45 -27.29
C TRP A 175 6.46 26.98 -27.49
N GLY A 176 6.91 26.28 -26.44
CA GLY A 176 7.15 24.83 -26.49
C GLY A 176 8.44 24.39 -27.19
N ASP A 177 9.57 25.00 -26.84
CA ASP A 177 10.91 24.53 -27.26
C ASP A 177 11.93 24.82 -26.14
N SER A 178 12.28 23.80 -25.35
CA SER A 178 12.82 23.96 -23.99
C SER A 178 14.32 23.65 -23.81
N ASP A 179 15.10 23.59 -24.90
CA ASP A 179 16.52 23.17 -24.85
C ASP A 179 17.52 24.29 -24.47
N ASP A 180 17.08 25.56 -24.31
CA ASP A 180 17.91 26.65 -23.75
C ASP A 180 17.11 27.67 -22.89
N PRO A 181 17.14 27.58 -21.54
CA PRO A 181 16.42 28.48 -20.64
C PRO A 181 17.05 29.89 -20.50
N LYS A 182 17.88 30.32 -21.45
CA LYS A 182 18.49 31.67 -21.48
C LYS A 182 18.10 32.50 -22.71
N ARG A 183 17.12 32.05 -23.50
CA ARG A 183 16.52 32.84 -24.57
C ARG A 183 15.29 33.61 -24.09
N ASP A 184 15.48 34.88 -23.76
CA ASP A 184 14.39 35.85 -23.62
C ASP A 184 13.51 35.83 -24.90
N GLY A 185 12.19 35.61 -24.74
CA GLY A 185 11.20 35.64 -25.82
C GLY A 185 10.39 34.35 -26.03
N LEU A 186 10.96 33.17 -25.75
CA LEU A 186 10.29 31.87 -25.98
C LEU A 186 9.24 31.49 -24.92
N PHE A 187 9.23 32.19 -23.79
CA PHE A 187 8.17 32.11 -22.80
C PHE A 187 8.07 33.42 -21.99
N HIS A 188 6.93 33.66 -21.37
CA HIS A 188 6.69 34.81 -20.49
C HIS A 188 5.84 34.38 -19.29
N SER A 189 6.42 34.28 -18.10
CA SER A 189 5.68 34.05 -16.87
C SER A 189 5.26 35.39 -16.24
N LEU A 190 3.94 35.59 -16.07
CA LEU A 190 3.37 36.74 -15.37
C LEU A 190 3.34 36.50 -13.87
N ALA A 191 2.93 35.30 -13.45
CA ALA A 191 2.88 34.90 -12.05
C ALA A 191 3.07 33.38 -11.91
N SER A 192 3.95 32.98 -11.00
CA SER A 192 4.28 31.58 -10.69
C SER A 192 4.51 31.35 -9.19
N SER A 193 4.16 32.33 -8.36
CA SER A 193 4.25 32.27 -6.91
C SER A 193 3.01 32.88 -6.27
N GLU A 194 2.62 32.34 -5.11
CA GLU A 194 1.40 32.76 -4.40
C GLU A 194 1.33 34.28 -4.18
N GLN A 195 2.47 34.93 -3.88
CA GLN A 195 2.54 36.36 -3.67
C GLN A 195 2.31 37.19 -4.95
N ALA A 196 2.74 36.70 -6.12
CA ALA A 196 2.43 37.34 -7.41
C ALA A 196 0.95 37.14 -7.79
N LEU A 197 0.42 35.93 -7.57
CA LEU A 197 -0.98 35.58 -7.87
C LEU A 197 -1.96 36.41 -7.04
N ARG A 198 -1.64 36.72 -5.78
CA ARG A 198 -2.40 37.64 -4.91
C ARG A 198 -2.56 39.06 -5.47
N ASN A 199 -1.74 39.46 -6.43
CA ASN A 199 -1.78 40.81 -7.01
C ASN A 199 -2.53 40.86 -8.36
N LEU A 200 -2.88 39.74 -8.99
CA LEU A 200 -3.49 39.71 -10.33
C LEU A 200 -4.81 40.49 -10.44
N GLU A 201 -5.66 40.47 -9.42
CA GLU A 201 -6.91 41.26 -9.38
C GLU A 201 -6.69 42.76 -9.12
N ARG A 202 -5.52 43.14 -8.59
CA ARG A 202 -5.27 44.46 -7.96
C ARG A 202 -4.33 45.32 -8.78
N GLU A 203 -3.35 44.69 -9.40
CA GLU A 203 -2.42 45.28 -10.34
C GLU A 203 -2.89 45.05 -11.78
N SER A 204 -2.25 45.74 -12.72
CA SER A 204 -2.63 45.77 -14.13
C SER A 204 -1.58 46.52 -14.93
N ASN A 205 -1.36 46.12 -16.18
CA ASN A 205 -0.58 46.90 -17.16
C ASN A 205 -1.43 47.82 -18.06
N THR A 206 -2.76 47.80 -17.94
CA THR A 206 -3.68 48.76 -18.59
C THR A 206 -4.11 49.91 -17.66
N GLY A 207 -3.83 49.79 -16.35
CA GLY A 207 -4.33 50.69 -15.31
C GLY A 207 -5.75 50.38 -14.83
N ILE A 208 -6.35 49.28 -15.31
CA ILE A 208 -7.65 48.77 -14.85
C ILE A 208 -7.38 47.49 -14.04
N PRO A 209 -7.54 47.48 -12.70
CA PRO A 209 -7.23 46.32 -11.86
C PRO A 209 -7.88 45.04 -12.39
N GLY A 210 -7.10 43.94 -12.43
CA GLY A 210 -7.57 42.66 -12.96
C GLY A 210 -7.42 42.49 -14.47
N VAL A 211 -7.10 43.56 -15.23
CA VAL A 211 -6.97 43.51 -16.70
C VAL A 211 -5.50 43.55 -17.12
N TRP A 212 -5.03 42.47 -17.74
CA TRP A 212 -3.66 42.32 -18.23
C TRP A 212 -3.65 42.06 -19.74
N VAL A 213 -2.88 42.83 -20.50
CA VAL A 213 -2.78 42.70 -21.96
C VAL A 213 -1.36 42.37 -22.38
N PHE A 214 -1.24 41.41 -23.29
CA PHE A 214 0.01 40.94 -23.88
C PHE A 214 -0.07 41.04 -25.39
N HIS A 215 0.99 41.55 -26.01
CA HIS A 215 1.18 41.37 -27.44
C HIS A 215 1.79 39.98 -27.66
N VAL A 216 1.19 39.18 -28.54
CA VAL A 216 1.65 37.82 -28.88
C VAL A 216 2.21 37.76 -30.30
N GLY A 217 1.73 38.67 -31.17
CA GLY A 217 2.29 38.94 -32.49
C GLY A 217 2.19 37.77 -33.48
N SER A 218 2.80 37.96 -34.64
CA SER A 218 3.01 36.89 -35.62
C SER A 218 4.24 36.03 -35.24
N THR A 219 3.95 34.89 -34.61
CA THR A 219 4.82 33.68 -34.49
C THR A 219 6.11 33.68 -33.66
N GLU A 220 6.70 34.79 -33.20
CA GLU A 220 8.01 34.71 -32.50
C GLU A 220 8.22 35.51 -31.18
N HIS A 221 7.39 36.49 -30.78
CA HIS A 221 7.72 37.33 -29.61
C HIS A 221 6.49 37.73 -28.76
N VAL A 222 6.53 37.47 -27.45
CA VAL A 222 5.54 37.94 -26.47
C VAL A 222 6.09 39.13 -25.67
N GLU A 223 5.40 40.26 -25.71
CA GLU A 223 5.75 41.46 -24.94
C GLU A 223 4.62 41.89 -23.98
N PRO A 224 4.92 42.23 -22.70
CA PRO A 224 3.95 42.81 -21.77
C PRO A 224 3.83 44.34 -21.95
N GLY A 225 2.63 44.89 -21.77
CA GLY A 225 2.40 46.35 -21.75
C GLY A 225 3.23 47.04 -20.65
N GLY A 226 3.95 48.12 -21.01
CA GLY A 226 4.97 48.72 -20.16
C GLY A 226 4.54 49.96 -19.37
N GLY A 227 4.17 49.78 -18.09
CA GLY A 227 4.04 50.86 -17.09
C GLY A 227 5.31 51.00 -16.21
N GLN A 228 5.70 52.22 -15.82
CA GLN A 228 7.02 52.47 -15.20
C GLN A 228 7.02 52.63 -13.66
N GLY A 229 7.73 51.71 -12.98
CA GLY A 229 8.37 51.93 -11.67
C GLY A 229 7.53 51.70 -10.40
N ALA A 230 8.12 51.46 -9.23
CA ALA A 230 9.53 51.20 -8.88
C ALA A 230 9.65 50.50 -7.51
N ALA A 231 10.80 49.85 -7.23
CA ALA A 231 11.06 49.13 -5.98
C ALA A 231 11.43 50.06 -4.78
N PRO A 232 11.13 49.67 -3.53
CA PRO A 232 11.45 50.48 -2.35
C PRO A 232 12.91 50.35 -1.90
N ALA A 233 13.57 51.49 -1.67
CA ALA A 233 14.88 51.57 -1.00
C ALA A 233 14.77 52.41 0.30
N VAL A 234 15.54 52.02 1.32
CA VAL A 234 15.57 52.65 2.66
C VAL A 234 16.81 53.57 2.78
N PRO A 235 16.81 54.61 3.64
CA PRO A 235 16.23 55.90 3.23
C PRO A 235 17.18 57.10 3.43
N GLN A 236 17.11 58.12 2.57
CA GLN A 236 17.59 59.48 2.85
C GLN A 236 16.63 60.54 2.28
N SER A 237 16.62 61.73 2.89
CA SER A 237 15.62 62.80 2.68
C SER A 237 16.18 64.16 3.12
N PRO A 238 15.55 65.33 2.84
CA PRO A 238 14.49 65.67 1.86
C PRO A 238 14.90 66.89 0.97
N LEU A 239 13.92 67.72 0.54
CA LEU A 239 14.01 69.01 -0.21
C LEU A 239 14.16 68.86 -1.75
N GLU A 240 13.53 69.65 -2.65
CA GLU A 240 12.59 70.80 -2.52
C GLU A 240 11.69 70.95 -3.79
N HIS A 241 10.67 71.84 -3.77
CA HIS A 241 9.75 72.20 -4.89
C HIS A 241 10.15 73.57 -5.54
N PRO A 242 9.53 74.15 -6.63
CA PRO A 242 8.28 73.82 -7.36
C PRO A 242 8.26 73.97 -8.93
N ASN A 243 7.05 73.75 -9.50
CA ASN A 243 6.40 74.13 -10.80
C ASN A 243 6.74 75.53 -11.42
N PRO A 244 6.33 75.94 -12.68
CA PRO A 244 4.95 75.77 -13.28
C PRO A 244 4.67 75.81 -14.84
N GLY A 245 3.44 75.44 -15.24
CA GLY A 245 2.61 76.06 -16.34
C GLY A 245 2.64 75.45 -17.76
N THR A 246 1.65 75.63 -18.68
CA THR A 246 0.30 76.27 -18.62
C THR A 246 -0.56 76.03 -19.91
N ALA A 247 -1.90 75.87 -19.80
CA ALA A 247 -3.03 76.39 -20.66
C ALA A 247 -3.03 76.34 -22.23
N SER A 248 -4.15 76.34 -23.01
CA SER A 248 -5.63 76.31 -22.77
C SER A 248 -6.50 76.13 -24.06
N TYR A 249 -7.74 75.64 -23.89
CA TYR A 249 -9.07 75.83 -24.56
C TYR A 249 -9.31 76.95 -25.63
N PRO A 250 -10.41 76.97 -26.47
CA PRO A 250 -11.82 76.64 -26.10
C PRO A 250 -12.86 76.06 -27.13
N HIS A 251 -14.07 75.81 -26.59
CA HIS A 251 -15.41 75.47 -27.16
C HIS A 251 -16.21 76.73 -27.66
N PRO A 252 -17.56 76.82 -27.93
CA PRO A 252 -18.75 75.97 -27.60
C PRO A 252 -19.77 75.79 -28.79
N LEU A 253 -21.04 75.31 -28.71
CA LEU A 253 -22.21 75.33 -27.78
C LEU A 253 -23.11 74.09 -28.05
N SER A 254 -24.08 73.61 -27.25
CA SER A 254 -24.59 73.79 -25.85
C SER A 254 -25.17 72.41 -25.41
N GLY A 255 -25.98 72.13 -24.37
CA GLY A 255 -26.79 72.85 -23.38
C GLY A 255 -28.14 72.11 -23.21
N HIS A 256 -28.86 72.02 -22.07
CA HIS A 256 -28.80 72.63 -20.73
C HIS A 256 -29.48 71.65 -19.73
N THR A 257 -29.13 71.42 -18.44
CA THR A 257 -28.83 72.27 -17.26
C THR A 257 -30.02 73.11 -16.78
N PRO A 258 -30.37 73.20 -15.47
CA PRO A 258 -29.71 72.77 -14.22
C PRO A 258 -30.48 71.59 -13.55
N MET A 259 -30.48 71.15 -12.26
CA MET A 259 -29.72 71.21 -10.95
C MET A 259 -30.42 70.17 -10.01
N ALA A 260 -30.01 69.72 -8.80
CA ALA A 260 -28.84 69.75 -7.88
C ALA A 260 -29.09 68.61 -6.81
N GLN A 261 -28.34 68.34 -5.71
CA GLN A 261 -27.18 68.96 -5.05
C GLN A 261 -26.08 67.92 -4.67
N ARG A 262 -26.11 67.36 -3.44
CA ARG A 262 -25.07 66.57 -2.73
C ARG A 262 -25.68 65.86 -1.48
N PRO A 263 -25.01 64.91 -0.77
CA PRO A 263 -23.57 64.54 -0.86
C PRO A 263 -23.25 63.02 -0.98
N SER A 264 -21.99 62.75 -1.36
CA SER A 264 -21.11 61.59 -1.02
C SER A 264 -21.70 60.22 -0.65
N HIS A 265 -21.40 59.21 -1.46
CA HIS A 265 -20.36 58.23 -1.14
C HIS A 265 -19.74 57.64 -2.43
N GLY A 266 -18.51 57.14 -2.35
CA GLY A 266 -17.87 56.41 -3.46
C GLY A 266 -17.98 54.91 -3.28
N SER A 267 -18.14 54.19 -4.38
CA SER A 267 -17.87 52.75 -4.51
C SER A 267 -17.04 52.57 -5.78
N HIS A 268 -16.04 51.71 -5.73
CA HIS A 268 -15.36 51.28 -6.95
C HIS A 268 -16.29 50.34 -7.74
N GLY A 269 -16.07 50.24 -9.05
CA GLY A 269 -16.66 49.21 -9.89
C GLY A 269 -15.55 48.31 -10.40
N GLY A 270 -15.57 47.04 -10.02
CA GLY A 270 -14.67 46.02 -10.54
C GLY A 270 -14.96 45.64 -11.99
N PRO A 271 -14.14 44.76 -12.59
CA PRO A 271 -14.29 44.35 -14.00
C PRO A 271 -15.64 43.66 -14.28
N VAL A 272 -16.30 44.06 -15.37
CA VAL A 272 -17.54 43.44 -15.84
C VAL A 272 -17.22 42.40 -16.91
N LEU A 273 -17.68 41.16 -16.71
CA LEU A 273 -17.52 40.06 -17.65
C LEU A 273 -18.23 40.33 -18.99
N LEU A 274 -17.65 39.86 -20.10
CA LEU A 274 -18.21 39.93 -21.46
C LEU A 274 -19.38 38.93 -21.64
N GLY A 275 -20.50 39.25 -20.99
CA GLY A 275 -21.61 38.34 -20.72
C GLY A 275 -22.43 37.86 -21.91
N PHE A 276 -23.31 36.88 -21.64
CA PHE A 276 -24.15 36.21 -22.62
C PHE A 276 -25.59 36.06 -22.12
N VAL A 277 -26.59 36.22 -22.99
CA VAL A 277 -28.02 35.98 -22.70
C VAL A 277 -28.74 35.46 -23.94
N PRO A 278 -29.44 34.30 -23.85
CA PRO A 278 -30.51 33.98 -24.78
C PRO A 278 -31.82 33.54 -24.11
N GLY A 279 -32.92 34.23 -24.46
CA GLY A 279 -34.23 33.56 -24.64
C GLY A 279 -35.10 33.23 -23.42
N ARG A 280 -35.55 34.24 -22.66
CA ARG A 280 -36.64 34.08 -21.68
C ARG A 280 -37.97 33.70 -22.35
N ARG A 281 -38.69 32.72 -21.81
CA ARG A 281 -40.15 32.54 -22.02
C ARG A 281 -40.85 32.34 -20.68
N ASP A 282 -41.77 33.25 -20.37
CA ASP A 282 -42.75 33.13 -19.27
C ASP A 282 -43.61 31.85 -19.45
N THR A 283 -44.18 31.24 -18.40
CA THR A 283 -45.06 31.85 -17.38
C THR A 283 -45.10 31.11 -16.03
N GLN A 284 -45.31 31.87 -14.94
CA GLN A 284 -46.44 31.79 -13.98
C GLN A 284 -47.25 30.45 -13.84
N GLU A 285 -47.73 30.02 -12.66
CA GLU A 285 -47.70 30.63 -11.31
C GLU A 285 -48.06 29.63 -10.16
N GLN A 286 -47.62 29.95 -8.94
CA GLN A 286 -48.19 29.64 -7.60
C GLN A 286 -48.93 28.31 -7.26
N SER A 287 -48.28 27.56 -6.35
CA SER A 287 -48.72 27.39 -4.94
C SER A 287 -50.04 26.65 -4.54
N ARG A 288 -49.82 25.61 -3.72
CA ARG A 288 -50.42 25.35 -2.37
C ARG A 288 -51.61 24.37 -2.20
N TRP A 289 -51.28 23.19 -1.63
CA TRP A 289 -52.04 22.36 -0.65
C TRP A 289 -53.56 22.09 -0.84
N LEU A 290 -53.95 20.81 -0.92
CA LEU A 290 -54.78 20.10 0.10
C LEU A 290 -55.16 18.64 -0.29
N GLN A 291 -55.32 17.79 0.73
CA GLN A 291 -55.98 16.47 0.72
C GLN A 291 -57.32 16.58 1.50
N PRO A 292 -58.16 15.53 1.66
CA PRO A 292 -58.58 14.47 0.71
C PRO A 292 -60.11 14.20 0.74
N ARG A 293 -60.65 13.39 -0.19
CA ARG A 293 -61.89 12.54 -0.14
C ARG A 293 -62.21 12.01 -1.55
N GLY A 294 -62.89 10.87 -1.78
CA GLY A 294 -63.41 9.83 -0.88
C GLY A 294 -64.35 8.87 -1.65
N ASP A 295 -64.52 7.62 -1.16
CA ASP A 295 -65.36 6.52 -1.69
C ASP A 295 -65.07 6.04 -3.15
N GLY A 296 -65.38 4.80 -3.56
CA GLY A 296 -65.86 3.61 -2.81
C GLY A 296 -66.55 2.56 -3.72
N GLY A 297 -66.56 1.28 -3.33
CA GLY A 297 -67.54 0.28 -3.83
C GLY A 297 -67.21 -0.60 -5.06
N THR A 298 -66.56 -1.74 -4.82
CA THR A 298 -66.89 -3.10 -5.34
C THR A 298 -67.71 -3.32 -6.64
N GLY A 299 -67.20 -4.19 -7.55
CA GLY A 299 -68.00 -5.35 -8.04
C GLY A 299 -68.04 -5.71 -9.55
N GLN A 300 -67.35 -6.81 -9.92
CA GLN A 300 -67.71 -7.85 -10.92
C GLN A 300 -67.85 -7.56 -12.45
N SER A 301 -66.96 -8.21 -13.23
CA SER A 301 -67.16 -9.07 -14.44
C SER A 301 -68.42 -8.94 -15.33
N PHE A 302 -68.38 -9.09 -16.68
CA PHE A 302 -67.67 -10.10 -17.50
C PHE A 302 -67.46 -9.65 -18.97
N SER A 303 -66.47 -10.21 -19.69
CA SER A 303 -66.68 -10.83 -21.03
C SER A 303 -65.46 -11.62 -21.55
N ALA A 304 -65.74 -12.65 -22.37
CA ALA A 304 -64.87 -13.37 -23.33
C ALA A 304 -63.63 -14.21 -22.87
N ASN A 305 -63.54 -15.41 -23.44
CA ASN A 305 -62.46 -16.44 -23.40
C ASN A 305 -62.16 -16.82 -24.90
N PRO A 306 -61.36 -17.84 -25.34
CA PRO A 306 -60.78 -19.02 -24.68
C PRO A 306 -59.22 -19.15 -24.90
N SER A 307 -58.45 -20.21 -24.60
CA SER A 307 -58.72 -21.68 -24.53
C SER A 307 -57.73 -22.48 -23.62
N SER A 308 -58.12 -23.72 -23.27
CA SER A 308 -57.30 -24.80 -22.68
C SER A 308 -57.41 -26.08 -23.57
N TYR A 309 -56.97 -27.32 -23.27
CA TYR A 309 -56.56 -28.09 -22.07
C TYR A 309 -55.78 -29.37 -22.56
N SER A 310 -55.31 -30.42 -21.85
CA SER A 310 -55.37 -30.95 -20.47
C SER A 310 -54.15 -31.89 -20.19
N SER A 311 -54.20 -32.81 -19.21
CA SER A 311 -53.11 -33.71 -18.77
C SER A 311 -53.54 -35.16 -18.42
N GLY A 312 -52.59 -36.10 -18.30
CA GLY A 312 -52.71 -37.42 -17.61
C GLY A 312 -52.83 -38.68 -18.50
N GLN A 313 -52.77 -39.93 -18.01
CA GLN A 313 -52.19 -40.55 -16.79
C GLN A 313 -52.19 -42.10 -16.95
N HIS A 314 -51.19 -42.82 -16.42
CA HIS A 314 -51.01 -44.29 -16.22
C HIS A 314 -51.84 -45.37 -16.97
N GLY A 315 -51.14 -46.41 -17.46
CA GLY A 315 -51.68 -47.77 -17.70
C GLY A 315 -50.56 -48.76 -18.09
N VAL A 316 -50.60 -50.01 -17.58
CA VAL A 316 -49.62 -51.08 -17.89
C VAL A 316 -50.34 -52.33 -18.39
N GLY A 317 -49.81 -52.96 -19.44
CA GLY A 317 -50.25 -54.25 -19.97
C GLY A 317 -49.25 -54.79 -20.99
N VAL A 318 -49.02 -56.10 -21.01
CA VAL A 318 -48.03 -56.80 -21.84
C VAL A 318 -48.74 -57.92 -22.62
N GLU A 319 -48.34 -58.15 -23.87
CA GLU A 319 -48.45 -59.44 -24.56
C GLU A 319 -47.10 -59.77 -25.25
N GLU A 320 -46.90 -61.04 -25.62
CA GLU A 320 -45.57 -61.69 -25.69
C GLU A 320 -45.10 -62.05 -27.12
N ASP A 321 -43.76 -62.09 -27.30
CA ASP A 321 -42.99 -62.86 -28.28
C ASP A 321 -43.27 -62.63 -29.81
N VAL A 322 -42.45 -63.06 -30.81
CA VAL A 322 -41.46 -64.15 -30.94
C VAL A 322 -40.25 -63.76 -31.82
N HIS A 323 -39.04 -63.92 -31.28
CA HIS A 323 -37.72 -64.30 -31.88
C HIS A 323 -37.24 -63.89 -33.33
N PHE A 324 -36.06 -63.22 -33.33
CA PHE A 324 -34.80 -63.51 -34.07
C PHE A 324 -34.49 -63.10 -35.54
N ASN A 325 -33.32 -62.43 -35.67
CA ASN A 325 -32.29 -62.43 -36.74
C ASN A 325 -32.60 -61.92 -38.18
N PRO A 326 -31.56 -61.43 -38.92
CA PRO A 326 -30.40 -60.62 -38.49
C PRO A 326 -30.09 -59.41 -39.43
N ASP A 327 -29.10 -58.61 -39.02
CA ASP A 327 -28.34 -57.62 -39.81
C ASP A 327 -28.99 -56.29 -40.29
N VAL A 328 -28.08 -55.33 -40.54
CA VAL A 328 -28.25 -53.96 -41.09
C VAL A 328 -28.96 -52.92 -40.20
N PHE A 329 -28.14 -52.16 -39.48
CA PHE A 329 -28.54 -50.94 -38.77
C PHE A 329 -29.14 -49.86 -39.70
N THR A 330 -30.24 -49.24 -39.26
CA THR A 330 -30.62 -47.88 -39.69
C THR A 330 -31.08 -47.07 -38.49
N TYR A 331 -30.48 -45.88 -38.29
CA TYR A 331 -30.83 -44.99 -37.18
C TYR A 331 -31.97 -44.04 -37.58
N SER A 332 -33.07 -44.04 -36.82
CA SER A 332 -34.12 -43.01 -36.90
C SER A 332 -33.67 -41.73 -36.19
N ALA A 333 -33.24 -40.73 -36.95
CA ALA A 333 -32.74 -39.46 -36.41
C ALA A 333 -33.87 -38.46 -36.12
N ALA A 334 -34.60 -38.64 -35.01
CA ALA A 334 -35.77 -37.82 -34.66
C ALA A 334 -35.70 -37.11 -33.28
N SER A 335 -34.62 -37.31 -32.51
CA SER A 335 -34.41 -36.67 -31.20
C SER A 335 -32.92 -36.45 -30.89
N LYS A 336 -32.13 -36.07 -31.90
CA LYS A 336 -30.72 -35.73 -31.71
C LYS A 336 -30.59 -34.24 -31.48
N GLU A 337 -30.20 -33.86 -30.26
CA GLU A 337 -29.66 -32.52 -30.02
C GLU A 337 -28.43 -32.35 -30.92
N THR A 338 -28.43 -31.31 -31.74
CA THR A 338 -27.36 -31.04 -32.71
C THR A 338 -26.83 -29.62 -32.55
N CYS A 339 -25.58 -29.40 -32.96
CA CYS A 339 -24.92 -28.10 -32.93
C CYS A 339 -25.73 -27.01 -33.63
N ALA A 340 -26.42 -27.33 -34.72
CA ALA A 340 -27.28 -26.41 -35.45
C ALA A 340 -28.47 -25.86 -34.62
N GLN A 341 -28.86 -26.53 -33.55
CA GLN A 341 -29.96 -26.12 -32.66
C GLN A 341 -29.48 -25.70 -31.26
N HIS A 342 -28.38 -26.28 -30.76
CA HIS A 342 -27.90 -26.11 -29.38
C HIS A 342 -26.54 -25.42 -29.25
N HIS A 343 -26.02 -24.75 -30.30
CA HIS A 343 -24.73 -24.03 -30.25
C HIS A 343 -24.58 -23.09 -29.02
N GLY A 344 -25.67 -22.43 -28.60
CA GLY A 344 -25.68 -21.56 -27.42
C GLY A 344 -25.53 -22.28 -26.07
N SER A 345 -25.40 -23.61 -26.05
CA SER A 345 -25.10 -24.43 -24.86
C SER A 345 -23.60 -24.73 -24.68
N CYS A 346 -22.75 -24.23 -25.57
CA CYS A 346 -21.29 -24.27 -25.49
C CYS A 346 -20.72 -22.89 -25.10
N SER A 347 -19.51 -22.85 -24.53
CA SER A 347 -18.81 -21.59 -24.25
C SER A 347 -18.57 -20.78 -25.54
N PRO A 348 -18.56 -19.42 -25.50
CA PRO A 348 -18.06 -18.59 -26.61
C PRO A 348 -16.63 -18.96 -27.05
N HIS A 349 -15.82 -19.49 -26.12
CA HIS A 349 -14.44 -19.94 -26.35
C HIS A 349 -14.35 -21.42 -26.76
N ALA A 350 -15.47 -22.05 -27.13
CA ALA A 350 -15.54 -23.42 -27.60
C ALA A 350 -15.88 -23.52 -29.10
N PHE A 351 -15.87 -24.76 -29.60
CA PHE A 351 -16.53 -25.19 -30.83
C PHE A 351 -17.43 -26.39 -30.53
N CYS A 352 -18.48 -26.56 -31.33
CA CYS A 352 -19.43 -27.66 -31.18
C CYS A 352 -19.15 -28.77 -32.20
N THR A 353 -19.35 -30.03 -31.84
CA THR A 353 -19.22 -31.19 -32.74
C THR A 353 -20.40 -32.15 -32.56
N ASP A 354 -21.02 -32.54 -33.68
CA ASP A 354 -22.13 -33.49 -33.72
C ASP A 354 -21.61 -34.95 -33.72
N TYR A 355 -22.24 -35.81 -32.92
CA TYR A 355 -21.92 -37.23 -32.78
C TYR A 355 -23.15 -38.12 -33.01
N ALA A 356 -22.95 -39.44 -32.97
CA ALA A 356 -24.02 -40.41 -33.21
C ALA A 356 -25.18 -40.35 -32.21
N ALA A 357 -24.98 -39.87 -30.98
CA ALA A 357 -25.99 -39.84 -29.91
C ALA A 357 -26.37 -38.42 -29.41
N GLY A 358 -25.78 -37.36 -29.96
CA GLY A 358 -25.98 -35.96 -29.53
C GLY A 358 -24.80 -35.09 -29.96
N PHE A 359 -24.69 -33.86 -29.46
CA PHE A 359 -23.52 -33.00 -29.66
C PHE A 359 -22.62 -32.99 -28.43
N CYS A 360 -21.35 -32.58 -28.60
CA CYS A 360 -20.50 -32.15 -27.49
C CYS A 360 -19.74 -30.86 -27.86
N CYS A 361 -19.41 -30.09 -26.83
CA CYS A 361 -18.60 -28.89 -26.92
C CYS A 361 -17.14 -29.21 -26.64
N HIS A 362 -16.20 -28.47 -27.24
CA HIS A 362 -14.76 -28.59 -27.03
C HIS A 362 -14.12 -27.20 -26.95
N CYS A 363 -13.25 -26.93 -25.98
CA CYS A 363 -12.58 -25.63 -25.90
C CYS A 363 -11.64 -25.40 -27.10
N ARG A 364 -11.46 -24.13 -27.49
CA ARG A 364 -10.49 -23.72 -28.51
C ARG A 364 -9.07 -23.79 -27.95
N ALA A 365 -8.06 -23.79 -28.82
CA ALA A 365 -6.66 -23.69 -28.40
C ALA A 365 -6.44 -22.46 -27.48
N THR A 366 -5.54 -22.61 -26.51
CA THR A 366 -5.31 -21.71 -25.36
C THR A 366 -6.44 -21.64 -24.32
N PHE A 367 -7.42 -22.54 -24.37
CA PHE A 367 -8.49 -22.68 -23.38
C PHE A 367 -8.70 -24.16 -22.99
N TYR A 368 -8.86 -24.41 -21.69
CA TYR A 368 -9.12 -25.75 -21.13
C TYR A 368 -10.47 -25.78 -20.39
N GLY A 369 -11.03 -26.98 -20.18
CA GLY A 369 -12.38 -27.18 -19.63
C GLY A 369 -13.22 -28.16 -20.45
N ASN A 370 -14.46 -28.42 -19.99
CA ASN A 370 -15.37 -29.40 -20.61
C ASN A 370 -16.09 -28.91 -21.88
N GLY A 371 -15.67 -27.79 -22.47
CA GLY A 371 -16.27 -27.19 -23.67
C GLY A 371 -17.57 -26.41 -23.42
N ARG A 372 -18.37 -26.78 -22.41
CA ARG A 372 -19.50 -25.96 -21.95
C ARG A 372 -18.98 -24.80 -21.11
N GLN A 373 -18.02 -25.08 -20.24
CA GLN A 373 -17.21 -24.12 -19.52
C GLN A 373 -15.76 -24.22 -20.02
N CYS A 374 -15.14 -23.07 -20.32
CA CYS A 374 -13.77 -22.98 -20.85
C CYS A 374 -13.06 -21.80 -20.19
N LEU A 375 -11.85 -22.04 -19.66
CA LEU A 375 -11.00 -21.03 -19.03
C LEU A 375 -9.68 -20.89 -19.81
N PRO A 376 -9.11 -19.67 -19.91
CA PRO A 376 -7.84 -19.46 -20.58
C PRO A 376 -6.69 -20.12 -19.81
N GLU A 377 -5.77 -20.75 -20.54
CA GLU A 377 -4.61 -21.42 -19.96
C GLU A 377 -3.70 -20.43 -19.18
N GLY A 378 -3.17 -20.88 -18.05
CA GLY A 378 -2.23 -20.12 -17.21
C GLY A 378 -2.86 -18.99 -16.38
N ALA A 379 -4.15 -18.71 -16.52
CA ALA A 379 -4.84 -17.67 -15.77
C ALA A 379 -5.02 -17.99 -14.28
N VAL A 380 -5.36 -16.94 -13.52
CA VAL A 380 -5.74 -17.00 -12.11
C VAL A 380 -7.25 -17.02 -12.00
N HIS A 381 -7.79 -17.83 -11.10
CA HIS A 381 -9.24 -17.96 -10.89
C HIS A 381 -9.62 -17.77 -9.42
N ARG A 382 -10.74 -17.05 -9.19
CA ARG A 382 -11.37 -16.86 -7.88
C ARG A 382 -12.68 -17.62 -7.82
N LEU A 383 -12.94 -18.24 -6.68
CA LEU A 383 -14.10 -19.08 -6.45
C LEU A 383 -14.73 -18.71 -5.11
N ASN A 384 -16.05 -18.61 -5.07
CA ASN A 384 -16.81 -18.20 -3.90
C ASN A 384 -17.79 -19.29 -3.49
N GLY A 385 -18.08 -19.40 -2.21
CA GLY A 385 -18.94 -20.45 -1.72
C GLY A 385 -19.47 -20.19 -0.32
N LYS A 386 -20.48 -20.98 0.05
CA LYS A 386 -21.11 -20.94 1.37
C LYS A 386 -20.98 -22.30 2.05
N VAL A 387 -20.59 -22.26 3.31
CA VAL A 387 -20.44 -23.44 4.18
C VAL A 387 -21.49 -23.38 5.27
N SER A 388 -22.27 -24.45 5.37
CA SER A 388 -23.25 -24.67 6.44
C SER A 388 -22.91 -25.95 7.17
N GLY A 389 -23.07 -26.03 8.48
CA GLY A 389 -22.72 -27.26 9.20
C GLY A 389 -23.21 -27.39 10.64
N SER A 390 -23.18 -28.64 11.11
CA SER A 390 -23.58 -29.06 12.45
C SER A 390 -22.62 -30.13 12.94
N LEU A 391 -21.66 -29.72 13.77
CA LEU A 391 -20.54 -30.54 14.23
C LEU A 391 -20.60 -30.77 15.74
N ARG A 392 -20.31 -32.01 16.18
CA ARG A 392 -19.96 -32.31 17.58
C ARG A 392 -18.45 -32.37 17.73
N VAL A 393 -17.94 -31.65 18.72
CA VAL A 393 -16.51 -31.51 19.02
C VAL A 393 -16.28 -31.93 20.47
N GLY A 394 -15.94 -33.21 20.67
CA GLY A 394 -15.93 -33.83 21.99
C GLY A 394 -17.31 -33.75 22.68
N ARG A 395 -17.49 -32.78 23.58
CA ARG A 395 -18.78 -32.51 24.26
C ARG A 395 -19.53 -31.27 23.77
N ALA A 396 -18.89 -30.40 22.99
CA ALA A 396 -19.53 -29.21 22.44
C ALA A 396 -20.33 -29.58 21.17
N SER A 397 -21.51 -28.98 21.00
CA SER A 397 -22.27 -29.02 19.74
C SER A 397 -22.23 -27.63 19.12
N VAL A 398 -21.76 -27.53 17.89
CA VAL A 398 -21.52 -26.27 17.18
C VAL A 398 -22.28 -26.29 15.86
N ARG A 399 -23.14 -25.30 15.65
CA ARG A 399 -23.88 -25.13 14.39
C ARG A 399 -23.54 -23.77 13.79
N PHE A 400 -23.33 -23.75 12.49
CA PHE A 400 -23.02 -22.57 11.69
C PHE A 400 -23.74 -22.68 10.35
N GLN A 401 -24.07 -21.54 9.73
CA GLN A 401 -24.84 -21.52 8.51
C GLN A 401 -24.39 -20.37 7.61
N ASP A 402 -24.26 -20.67 6.32
CA ASP A 402 -23.96 -19.76 5.22
C ASP A 402 -22.74 -18.87 5.49
N VAL A 403 -21.73 -19.45 6.15
CA VAL A 403 -20.43 -18.84 6.43
C VAL A 403 -19.55 -18.94 5.19
N ASP A 404 -18.70 -17.95 4.96
CA ASP A 404 -18.04 -17.79 3.66
C ASP A 404 -16.86 -18.73 3.44
N LEU A 405 -16.76 -19.25 2.22
CA LEU A 405 -15.61 -19.93 1.67
C LEU A 405 -15.14 -19.17 0.43
N HIS A 406 -13.87 -18.82 0.42
CA HIS A 406 -13.19 -18.26 -0.74
C HIS A 406 -12.03 -19.17 -1.14
N ALA A 407 -11.84 -19.38 -2.44
CA ALA A 407 -10.68 -20.09 -2.96
C ALA A 407 -10.02 -19.33 -4.12
N TYR A 408 -8.69 -19.41 -4.16
CA TYR A 408 -7.83 -18.73 -5.13
C TYR A 408 -6.92 -19.77 -5.78
N ILE A 409 -6.88 -19.77 -7.11
CA ILE A 409 -6.26 -20.81 -7.92
C ILE A 409 -5.22 -20.21 -8.86
N VAL A 410 -4.05 -20.84 -8.92
CA VAL A 410 -3.01 -20.56 -9.92
C VAL A 410 -2.90 -21.77 -10.84
N GLY A 411 -3.61 -21.73 -11.98
CA GLY A 411 -3.77 -22.88 -12.87
C GLY A 411 -2.46 -23.38 -13.49
N SER A 412 -1.55 -22.45 -13.81
CA SER A 412 -0.18 -22.72 -14.29
C SER A 412 0.68 -23.54 -13.31
N ASP A 413 0.31 -23.62 -12.04
CA ASP A 413 1.11 -24.24 -10.98
C ASP A 413 0.47 -25.46 -10.33
N GLY A 414 -0.83 -25.70 -10.56
CA GLY A 414 -1.61 -26.66 -9.79
C GLY A 414 -1.78 -26.25 -8.32
N ARG A 415 -1.77 -24.95 -8.00
CA ARG A 415 -1.88 -24.43 -6.62
C ARG A 415 -3.28 -23.94 -6.30
N ALA A 416 -3.83 -24.43 -5.21
CA ALA A 416 -5.14 -24.05 -4.68
C ALA A 416 -5.02 -23.59 -3.22
N TYR A 417 -5.56 -22.42 -2.93
CA TYR A 417 -5.68 -21.84 -1.59
C TYR A 417 -7.15 -21.73 -1.24
N THR A 418 -7.54 -22.01 0.00
CA THR A 418 -8.94 -21.97 0.45
C THR A 418 -9.01 -21.36 1.85
N ALA A 419 -9.89 -20.41 2.06
CA ALA A 419 -10.21 -19.83 3.37
C ALA A 419 -11.69 -20.07 3.68
N ILE A 420 -11.99 -20.41 4.94
CA ILE A 420 -13.35 -20.57 5.46
C ILE A 420 -13.45 -19.72 6.73
N SER A 421 -14.22 -18.63 6.67
CA SER A 421 -14.36 -17.65 7.75
C SER A 421 -15.67 -17.82 8.50
N GLY A 422 -15.69 -17.57 9.81
CA GLY A 422 -16.93 -17.55 10.61
C GLY A 422 -17.41 -18.90 11.13
N VAL A 423 -16.59 -19.96 11.03
CA VAL A 423 -16.85 -21.21 11.77
C VAL A 423 -16.56 -20.97 13.26
N PRO A 424 -17.49 -21.25 14.20
CA PRO A 424 -17.23 -21.02 15.62
C PRO A 424 -16.19 -21.97 16.20
N GLN A 425 -15.46 -21.52 17.22
CA GLN A 425 -14.72 -22.42 18.09
C GLN A 425 -15.69 -23.29 18.93
N PRO A 426 -15.31 -24.52 19.32
CA PRO A 426 -14.06 -25.22 19.00
C PRO A 426 -14.05 -25.90 17.60
N ALA A 427 -15.14 -25.83 16.83
CA ALA A 427 -15.26 -26.57 15.57
C ALA A 427 -14.25 -26.14 14.50
N ALA A 428 -13.91 -24.85 14.43
CA ALA A 428 -12.93 -24.36 13.46
C ALA A 428 -11.53 -24.96 13.64
N ARG A 429 -11.05 -25.13 14.90
CA ARG A 429 -9.81 -25.89 15.18
C ARG A 429 -9.98 -27.38 14.86
N ALA A 430 -11.08 -27.99 15.28
CA ALA A 430 -11.33 -29.42 15.05
C ALA A 430 -11.38 -29.83 13.57
N LEU A 431 -11.68 -28.88 12.67
CA LEU A 431 -11.64 -29.08 11.23
C LEU A 431 -10.22 -29.06 10.61
N LEU A 432 -9.18 -28.61 11.32
CA LEU A 432 -7.80 -28.51 10.79
C LEU A 432 -7.30 -29.75 10.01
N PRO A 433 -7.52 -31.01 10.45
CA PRO A 433 -7.06 -32.18 9.70
C PRO A 433 -7.87 -32.46 8.42
N LEU A 434 -9.05 -31.85 8.24
CA LEU A 434 -10.03 -32.12 7.19
C LEU A 434 -9.68 -31.44 5.85
N LEU A 435 -8.44 -31.62 5.43
CA LEU A 435 -7.87 -31.22 4.13
C LEU A 435 -8.76 -31.37 2.90
N PRO A 436 -9.61 -32.40 2.72
CA PRO A 436 -10.40 -32.53 1.49
C PRO A 436 -11.27 -31.31 1.17
N LEU A 437 -11.66 -30.51 2.17
CA LEU A 437 -12.36 -29.23 1.98
C LEU A 437 -11.60 -28.25 1.05
N GLY A 438 -10.27 -28.20 1.15
CA GLY A 438 -9.42 -27.50 0.16
C GLY A 438 -8.94 -28.42 -0.97
N GLY A 439 -8.81 -29.72 -0.68
CA GLY A 439 -8.33 -30.74 -1.62
C GLY A 439 -9.21 -30.94 -2.86
N LEU A 440 -10.52 -30.63 -2.78
CA LEU A 440 -11.41 -30.55 -3.93
C LEU A 440 -10.85 -29.61 -5.01
N PHE A 441 -10.45 -28.39 -4.63
CA PHE A 441 -9.91 -27.39 -5.55
C PHE A 441 -8.55 -27.80 -6.13
N ALA A 442 -7.73 -28.47 -5.30
CA ALA A 442 -6.45 -29.03 -5.73
C ALA A 442 -6.60 -30.18 -6.75
N TRP A 443 -7.73 -30.89 -6.76
CA TRP A 443 -8.07 -31.87 -7.80
C TRP A 443 -8.69 -31.21 -9.04
N LEU A 444 -9.60 -30.24 -8.85
CA LEU A 444 -10.22 -29.48 -9.95
C LEU A 444 -9.17 -28.81 -10.82
N PHE A 445 -8.20 -28.14 -10.22
CA PHE A 445 -7.20 -27.34 -10.94
C PHE A 445 -5.79 -27.89 -10.75
N ALA A 446 -5.65 -29.22 -10.68
CA ALA A 446 -4.35 -29.87 -10.70
C ALA A 446 -3.60 -29.55 -12.01
N LEU A 447 -2.27 -29.38 -11.93
CA LEU A 447 -1.44 -29.27 -13.12
C LEU A 447 -1.44 -30.61 -13.87
N GLU A 448 -1.83 -30.60 -15.14
CA GLU A 448 -2.00 -31.80 -15.98
C GLU A 448 -0.66 -32.29 -16.53
N GLU A 449 -0.33 -33.57 -16.31
CA GLU A 449 0.74 -34.26 -17.04
C GLU A 449 0.22 -34.78 -18.40
N PRO A 450 1.08 -34.94 -19.44
CA PRO A 450 0.64 -35.32 -20.78
C PRO A 450 -0.20 -36.61 -20.83
N GLY A 451 -1.45 -36.48 -21.29
CA GLY A 451 -2.42 -37.58 -21.33
C GLY A 451 -3.19 -37.80 -20.03
N SER A 452 -3.33 -36.76 -19.20
CA SER A 452 -4.16 -36.72 -17.99
C SER A 452 -4.99 -35.43 -17.97
N GLU A 453 -6.13 -35.46 -17.29
CA GLU A 453 -7.13 -34.39 -17.27
C GLU A 453 -7.53 -34.07 -15.83
N ASN A 454 -7.49 -32.80 -15.44
CA ASN A 454 -7.87 -32.35 -14.11
C ASN A 454 -9.40 -32.30 -13.93
N GLY A 455 -9.85 -32.10 -12.69
CA GLY A 455 -11.27 -32.11 -12.40
C GLY A 455 -12.07 -31.01 -13.12
N PHE A 456 -11.45 -29.88 -13.48
CA PHE A 456 -12.11 -28.82 -14.25
C PHE A 456 -12.27 -29.21 -15.73
N SER A 457 -11.23 -29.76 -16.37
CA SER A 457 -11.29 -30.32 -17.72
C SER A 457 -12.41 -31.36 -17.86
N ILE A 458 -12.61 -32.17 -16.82
CA ILE A 458 -13.60 -33.26 -16.81
C ILE A 458 -15.03 -32.77 -16.46
N THR A 459 -15.18 -31.88 -15.48
CA THR A 459 -16.51 -31.50 -14.94
C THR A 459 -17.02 -30.13 -15.40
N GLY A 460 -16.14 -29.24 -15.89
CA GLY A 460 -16.47 -27.82 -16.07
C GLY A 460 -16.88 -27.11 -14.78
N ALA A 461 -16.54 -27.67 -13.62
CA ALA A 461 -17.05 -27.30 -12.30
C ALA A 461 -18.58 -27.46 -12.10
N GLU A 462 -19.25 -28.30 -12.89
CA GLU A 462 -20.64 -28.75 -12.67
C GLU A 462 -20.62 -30.16 -12.05
N PHE A 463 -20.73 -30.26 -10.72
CA PHE A 463 -20.62 -31.54 -10.00
C PHE A 463 -21.26 -31.54 -8.60
N THR A 464 -21.40 -32.73 -8.00
CA THR A 464 -21.62 -32.90 -6.56
C THR A 464 -20.65 -33.94 -6.00
N GLN A 465 -19.87 -33.54 -4.99
CA GLN A 465 -19.01 -34.41 -4.21
C GLN A 465 -19.70 -34.82 -2.92
N SER A 466 -19.61 -36.10 -2.58
CA SER A 466 -19.90 -36.64 -1.25
C SER A 466 -18.63 -37.21 -0.64
N LEU A 467 -18.39 -36.89 0.63
CA LEU A 467 -17.19 -37.17 1.40
C LEU A 467 -17.56 -37.84 2.72
N GLU A 468 -16.82 -38.89 3.08
CA GLU A 468 -16.87 -39.52 4.41
C GLU A 468 -15.44 -39.58 4.97
N VAL A 469 -15.25 -39.06 6.18
CA VAL A 469 -13.97 -39.08 6.89
C VAL A 469 -14.14 -39.60 8.31
N THR A 470 -13.37 -40.63 8.68
CA THR A 470 -13.33 -41.23 10.02
C THR A 470 -11.95 -41.04 10.64
N PHE A 471 -11.89 -40.44 11.83
CA PHE A 471 -10.67 -40.18 12.58
C PHE A 471 -10.27 -41.35 13.48
N TYR A 472 -8.96 -41.52 13.70
CA TYR A 472 -8.39 -42.54 14.58
C TYR A 472 -7.37 -41.92 15.56
N PRO A 473 -7.36 -42.35 16.84
CA PRO A 473 -8.05 -43.53 17.38
C PRO A 473 -9.51 -43.32 17.83
N GLY A 474 -10.03 -42.08 17.90
CA GLY A 474 -11.32 -41.79 18.54
C GLY A 474 -12.57 -42.32 17.81
N GLY A 475 -12.50 -42.58 16.51
CA GLY A 475 -13.60 -43.11 15.70
C GLY A 475 -14.64 -42.07 15.26
N GLU A 476 -14.41 -40.79 15.57
CA GLU A 476 -15.28 -39.69 15.15
C GLU A 476 -15.41 -39.67 13.63
N THR A 477 -16.64 -39.49 13.12
CA THR A 477 -16.91 -39.52 11.67
C THR A 477 -17.69 -38.28 11.24
N VAL A 478 -17.18 -37.62 10.20
CA VAL A 478 -17.76 -36.42 9.57
C VAL A 478 -18.07 -36.71 8.12
N GLN A 479 -19.20 -36.20 7.65
CA GLN A 479 -19.61 -36.19 6.25
C GLN A 479 -19.57 -34.77 5.72
N VAL A 480 -19.12 -34.61 4.47
CA VAL A 480 -19.20 -33.35 3.73
C VAL A 480 -19.88 -33.59 2.38
N THR A 481 -20.79 -32.71 2.00
CA THR A 481 -21.37 -32.65 0.66
C THR A 481 -20.98 -31.31 0.03
N GLN A 482 -20.43 -31.30 -1.18
CA GLN A 482 -20.02 -30.08 -1.89
C GLN A 482 -20.64 -30.08 -3.29
N THR A 483 -21.50 -29.10 -3.59
CA THR A 483 -22.24 -29.00 -4.86
C THR A 483 -21.85 -27.72 -5.58
N ALA A 484 -21.50 -27.85 -6.86
CA ALA A 484 -21.04 -26.79 -7.73
C ALA A 484 -21.87 -26.75 -9.02
N GLU A 485 -22.27 -25.55 -9.45
CA GLU A 485 -23.25 -25.33 -10.53
C GLU A 485 -22.62 -24.72 -11.80
N GLY A 486 -21.30 -24.90 -11.98
CA GLY A 486 -20.53 -24.28 -13.05
C GLY A 486 -20.20 -22.80 -12.80
N LEU A 487 -19.58 -22.15 -13.79
CA LEU A 487 -19.19 -20.75 -13.71
C LEU A 487 -20.39 -19.83 -13.92
N GLY A 488 -20.47 -18.76 -13.11
CA GLY A 488 -21.43 -17.68 -13.25
C GLY A 488 -21.16 -16.76 -14.44
N PRO A 489 -22.06 -15.80 -14.75
CA PRO A 489 -21.89 -14.83 -15.84
C PRO A 489 -20.73 -13.84 -15.60
N ASP A 490 -20.20 -13.83 -14.39
CA ASP A 490 -19.04 -13.10 -13.88
C ASP A 490 -17.76 -13.96 -13.82
N ASN A 491 -17.80 -15.19 -14.35
CA ASN A 491 -16.74 -16.21 -14.31
C ASN A 491 -16.34 -16.75 -12.92
N TYR A 492 -17.10 -16.48 -11.85
CA TYR A 492 -16.85 -17.08 -10.55
C TYR A 492 -17.51 -18.47 -10.45
N LEU A 493 -16.84 -19.45 -9.83
CA LEU A 493 -17.52 -20.67 -9.40
C LEU A 493 -18.33 -20.40 -8.13
N SER A 494 -19.58 -20.86 -8.10
CA SER A 494 -20.41 -20.96 -6.90
C SER A 494 -20.33 -22.37 -6.31
N LEU A 495 -19.88 -22.50 -5.06
CA LEU A 495 -19.80 -23.77 -4.33
C LEU A 495 -20.64 -23.75 -3.04
N ARG A 496 -21.59 -24.68 -2.90
CA ARG A 496 -22.33 -24.91 -1.65
C ARG A 496 -21.79 -26.13 -0.93
N THR A 497 -21.28 -25.93 0.29
CA THR A 497 -20.69 -26.97 1.14
C THR A 497 -21.54 -27.21 2.38
N HIS A 498 -21.84 -28.47 2.69
CA HIS A 498 -22.51 -28.87 3.93
C HIS A 498 -21.64 -29.84 4.74
N ILE A 499 -21.47 -29.59 6.05
CA ILE A 499 -20.60 -30.37 6.95
C ILE A 499 -21.42 -30.89 8.14
N GLN A 500 -21.49 -32.21 8.34
CA GLN A 500 -22.25 -32.82 9.44
C GLN A 500 -21.51 -33.98 10.09
N GLY A 501 -21.65 -34.13 11.41
CA GLY A 501 -21.14 -35.30 12.15
C GLY A 501 -20.24 -34.92 13.33
N GLU A 502 -19.25 -35.76 13.61
CA GLU A 502 -18.36 -35.63 14.77
C GLU A 502 -16.90 -35.49 14.36
N VAL A 503 -16.15 -34.66 15.10
CA VAL A 503 -14.73 -34.37 14.87
C VAL A 503 -13.96 -34.36 16.21
N PRO A 504 -12.68 -34.77 16.23
CA PRO A 504 -11.87 -34.80 17.44
C PRO A 504 -11.64 -33.38 17.98
N PHE A 505 -11.58 -33.25 19.32
CA PHE A 505 -11.23 -31.97 19.96
C PHE A 505 -9.72 -31.72 19.85
N LEU A 506 -9.34 -30.56 19.32
CA LEU A 506 -7.95 -30.08 19.28
C LEU A 506 -7.78 -28.90 20.26
N PRO A 507 -6.84 -28.98 21.23
CA PRO A 507 -6.55 -27.88 22.15
C PRO A 507 -6.03 -26.63 21.44
N GLU A 508 -5.94 -25.50 22.15
CA GLU A 508 -5.55 -24.24 21.52
C GLU A 508 -4.07 -24.15 21.15
N ASN A 509 -3.20 -24.77 21.96
CA ASN A 509 -1.74 -24.69 21.86
C ASN A 509 -1.12 -25.78 20.96
N VAL A 510 -1.88 -26.29 19.97
CA VAL A 510 -1.39 -27.35 19.07
C VAL A 510 -1.45 -26.92 17.60
N THR A 511 -0.43 -27.29 16.84
CA THR A 511 -0.40 -27.14 15.37
C THR A 511 -0.66 -28.48 14.69
N VAL A 512 -1.24 -28.46 13.49
CA VAL A 512 -1.50 -29.66 12.68
C VAL A 512 -0.59 -29.65 11.47
N HIS A 513 0.40 -30.54 11.46
CA HIS A 513 1.33 -30.75 10.36
C HIS A 513 0.88 -31.94 9.51
N ILE A 514 1.07 -31.83 8.20
CA ILE A 514 0.48 -32.72 7.19
C ILE A 514 1.58 -33.20 6.25
N THR A 515 1.66 -34.50 6.03
CA THR A 515 2.62 -35.10 5.10
C THR A 515 2.13 -35.00 3.65
N PRO A 516 3.02 -34.78 2.66
CA PRO A 516 2.70 -34.94 1.24
C PRO A 516 2.09 -36.32 0.96
N TYR A 517 1.10 -36.39 0.06
CA TYR A 517 0.39 -37.65 -0.22
C TYR A 517 0.09 -37.83 -1.71
N LYS A 518 -0.18 -39.07 -2.10
CA LYS A 518 -0.62 -39.46 -3.45
C LYS A 518 -1.97 -40.15 -3.32
N GLU A 519 -2.87 -39.89 -4.26
CA GLU A 519 -4.24 -40.38 -4.23
C GLU A 519 -4.70 -40.85 -5.62
N LEU A 520 -5.41 -41.98 -5.67
CA LEU A 520 -5.76 -42.68 -6.91
C LEU A 520 -7.25 -42.48 -7.22
N TYR A 521 -7.53 -41.57 -8.14
CA TYR A 521 -8.89 -41.31 -8.61
C TYR A 521 -9.26 -42.34 -9.68
N SER A 522 -10.34 -43.08 -9.47
CA SER A 522 -10.90 -44.05 -10.42
C SER A 522 -12.14 -43.46 -11.08
N TYR A 523 -12.14 -43.40 -12.40
CA TYR A 523 -13.13 -42.68 -13.20
C TYR A 523 -14.13 -43.63 -13.85
N SER A 524 -15.38 -43.17 -13.95
CA SER A 524 -16.46 -43.77 -14.72
C SER A 524 -17.14 -42.70 -15.59
N SER A 525 -18.13 -43.08 -16.39
CA SER A 525 -18.80 -42.19 -17.35
C SER A 525 -19.49 -40.95 -16.75
N SER A 526 -19.78 -40.96 -15.45
CA SER A 526 -20.48 -39.86 -14.75
C SER A 526 -20.10 -39.70 -13.27
N ALA A 527 -19.10 -40.45 -12.79
CA ALA A 527 -18.64 -40.37 -11.40
C ALA A 527 -17.14 -40.66 -11.26
N VAL A 528 -16.48 -39.98 -10.32
CA VAL A 528 -15.08 -40.20 -9.94
C VAL A 528 -15.02 -40.60 -8.47
N THR A 529 -14.31 -41.69 -8.16
CA THR A 529 -14.23 -42.23 -6.79
C THR A 529 -12.77 -42.32 -6.33
N SER A 530 -12.56 -42.09 -5.04
CA SER A 530 -11.28 -42.33 -4.38
C SER A 530 -11.48 -42.72 -2.91
N SER A 531 -10.53 -43.48 -2.37
CA SER A 531 -10.45 -43.81 -0.96
C SER A 531 -9.01 -43.97 -0.52
N GLY A 532 -8.68 -43.54 0.69
CA GLY A 532 -7.32 -43.67 1.24
C GLY A 532 -7.28 -43.53 2.76
N GLN A 533 -6.08 -43.63 3.31
CA GLN A 533 -5.81 -43.30 4.71
C GLN A 533 -4.66 -42.28 4.72
N ARG A 534 -4.79 -41.25 5.55
CA ARG A 534 -3.82 -40.14 5.64
C ARG A 534 -3.42 -39.94 7.10
N GLU A 535 -2.15 -39.61 7.31
CA GLU A 535 -1.62 -39.27 8.63
C GLU A 535 -1.52 -37.74 8.80
N TYR A 536 -1.64 -37.28 10.03
CA TYR A 536 -1.43 -35.89 10.42
C TYR A 536 -0.76 -35.85 11.80
N VAL A 537 0.18 -34.93 11.99
CA VAL A 537 0.94 -34.79 13.24
C VAL A 537 0.40 -33.60 14.00
N VAL A 538 -0.13 -33.85 15.20
CA VAL A 538 -0.49 -32.82 16.16
C VAL A 538 0.74 -32.52 17.00
N ALA A 539 1.30 -31.32 16.88
CA ALA A 539 2.48 -30.88 17.62
C ALA A 539 2.08 -29.94 18.76
N ALA A 540 2.55 -30.24 19.97
CA ALA A 540 2.25 -29.54 21.21
C ALA A 540 3.54 -29.24 21.97
N GLY A 541 4.15 -28.08 21.72
CA GLY A 541 5.44 -27.70 22.29
C GLY A 541 6.56 -28.66 21.84
N THR A 542 7.08 -29.46 22.77
CA THR A 542 8.14 -30.46 22.50
C THR A 542 7.62 -31.86 22.18
N ALA A 543 6.31 -32.09 22.19
CA ALA A 543 5.70 -33.40 21.96
C ALA A 543 4.90 -33.43 20.64
N ASN A 544 5.20 -34.40 19.78
CA ASN A 544 4.52 -34.62 18.50
C ASN A 544 3.75 -35.94 18.53
N GLN A 545 2.45 -35.90 18.27
CA GLN A 545 1.59 -37.08 18.19
C GLN A 545 1.08 -37.27 16.75
N THR A 546 1.46 -38.38 16.11
CA THR A 546 0.88 -38.78 14.83
C THR A 546 -0.50 -39.41 15.04
N LEU A 547 -1.50 -38.87 14.37
CA LEU A 547 -2.87 -39.37 14.27
C LEU A 547 -3.17 -39.70 12.79
N SER A 548 -4.30 -40.35 12.52
CA SER A 548 -4.70 -40.64 11.13
C SER A 548 -6.20 -40.54 10.91
N TYR A 549 -6.61 -40.42 9.66
CA TYR A 549 -8.01 -40.57 9.24
C TYR A 549 -8.13 -41.39 7.96
N ARG A 550 -9.25 -42.10 7.85
CA ARG A 550 -9.68 -42.75 6.61
C ARG A 550 -10.60 -41.82 5.83
N LEU A 551 -10.41 -41.81 4.52
CA LEU A 551 -11.09 -40.97 3.55
C LEU A 551 -11.83 -41.83 2.53
N ARG A 552 -13.06 -41.46 2.21
CA ARG A 552 -13.81 -41.91 1.02
C ARG A 552 -14.43 -40.68 0.34
N GLN A 553 -14.35 -40.62 -0.98
CA GLN A 553 -14.98 -39.58 -1.78
C GLN A 553 -15.60 -40.11 -3.08
N ASN A 554 -16.71 -39.52 -3.47
CA ASN A 554 -17.43 -39.78 -4.71
C ASN A 554 -17.88 -38.44 -5.32
N VAL A 555 -17.49 -38.14 -6.56
CA VAL A 555 -17.80 -36.91 -7.29
C VAL A 555 -18.66 -37.27 -8.50
N THR A 556 -19.93 -36.90 -8.52
CA THR A 556 -20.85 -37.14 -9.66
C THR A 556 -21.01 -35.90 -10.53
N PHE A 557 -20.96 -36.05 -11.85
CA PHE A 557 -20.92 -34.94 -12.82
C PHE A 557 -21.59 -35.29 -14.17
N SER A 558 -21.88 -34.25 -14.96
CA SER A 558 -22.65 -34.26 -16.22
C SER A 558 -21.75 -34.14 -17.45
N GLY A 559 -20.94 -35.17 -17.72
CA GLY A 559 -19.97 -35.19 -18.83
C GLY A 559 -20.53 -35.50 -20.22
N CYS A 560 -19.78 -35.12 -21.27
CA CYS A 560 -20.04 -35.52 -22.66
C CYS A 560 -19.96 -37.06 -22.82
N PRO A 561 -21.01 -37.77 -23.31
CA PRO A 561 -21.00 -39.23 -23.47
C PRO A 561 -19.97 -39.77 -24.47
N HIS A 562 -19.40 -38.90 -25.31
CA HIS A 562 -18.36 -39.24 -26.29
C HIS A 562 -16.94 -38.85 -25.85
N SER A 563 -16.76 -38.26 -24.65
CA SER A 563 -15.43 -38.00 -24.09
C SER A 563 -14.80 -39.30 -23.56
N ARG A 564 -13.49 -39.47 -23.76
CA ARG A 564 -12.76 -40.70 -23.42
C ARG A 564 -11.91 -40.51 -22.17
N LEU A 565 -12.57 -40.46 -21.02
CA LEU A 565 -11.91 -40.32 -19.73
C LEU A 565 -10.93 -41.48 -19.43
N PRO A 566 -9.75 -41.20 -18.83
CA PRO A 566 -8.80 -42.22 -18.39
C PRO A 566 -9.33 -42.97 -17.16
N ALA A 567 -9.33 -44.30 -17.19
CA ALA A 567 -9.94 -45.14 -16.13
C ALA A 567 -9.36 -44.89 -14.71
N ARG A 568 -8.08 -44.51 -14.61
CA ARG A 568 -7.41 -44.15 -13.36
C ARG A 568 -6.41 -43.02 -13.58
N GLN A 569 -6.38 -42.05 -12.67
CA GLN A 569 -5.37 -41.00 -12.61
C GLN A 569 -4.83 -40.87 -11.19
N ARG A 570 -3.56 -40.46 -11.05
CA ARG A 570 -2.90 -40.26 -9.75
C ARG A 570 -2.74 -38.77 -9.47
N LEU A 571 -3.50 -38.27 -8.51
CA LEU A 571 -3.26 -36.95 -7.92
C LEU A 571 -2.05 -37.05 -6.98
N SER A 572 -1.07 -36.17 -7.16
CA SER A 572 0.13 -36.09 -6.32
C SER A 572 0.18 -34.72 -5.65
N VAL A 573 -0.09 -34.70 -4.34
CA VAL A 573 -0.12 -33.48 -3.52
C VAL A 573 1.25 -33.30 -2.86
N ALA A 574 2.09 -32.46 -3.47
CA ALA A 574 3.48 -32.28 -3.09
C ALA A 574 3.67 -31.42 -1.84
N ARG A 575 2.72 -30.50 -1.57
CA ARG A 575 2.66 -29.68 -0.36
C ARG A 575 1.20 -29.51 0.05
N ALA A 576 0.93 -29.59 1.35
CA ALA A 576 -0.39 -29.40 1.94
C ALA A 576 -0.25 -28.78 3.32
N PHE A 577 -0.98 -27.69 3.58
CA PHE A 577 -0.97 -26.96 4.84
C PHE A 577 -2.42 -26.73 5.30
N ALA A 578 -2.63 -26.75 6.61
CA ALA A 578 -3.86 -26.33 7.27
C ALA A 578 -3.49 -25.44 8.47
N LEU A 579 -4.18 -24.32 8.63
CA LEU A 579 -3.98 -23.37 9.72
C LEU A 579 -5.32 -22.78 10.13
N PHE A 580 -5.47 -22.42 11.41
CA PHE A 580 -6.65 -21.74 11.92
C PHE A 580 -6.17 -20.53 12.71
N ASP A 581 -6.61 -19.33 12.31
CA ASP A 581 -6.33 -18.11 13.05
C ASP A 581 -7.42 -17.86 14.08
N SER A 582 -7.02 -17.73 15.34
CA SER A 582 -7.92 -17.51 16.48
C SER A 582 -8.41 -16.06 16.63
N HIS A 583 -7.75 -15.09 16.00
CA HIS A 583 -8.12 -13.67 16.00
C HIS A 583 -9.05 -13.34 14.82
N GLU A 584 -8.72 -13.86 13.63
CA GLU A 584 -9.55 -13.67 12.42
C GLU A 584 -10.76 -14.62 12.37
N HIS A 585 -10.76 -15.70 13.16
CA HIS A 585 -11.71 -16.82 13.08
C HIS A 585 -11.79 -17.47 11.69
N VAL A 586 -10.64 -17.59 11.00
CA VAL A 586 -10.52 -18.17 9.65
C VAL A 586 -9.74 -19.48 9.67
N LEU A 587 -10.33 -20.52 9.08
CA LEU A 587 -9.67 -21.79 8.76
C LEU A 587 -9.12 -21.71 7.32
N ARG A 588 -7.81 -21.92 7.16
CA ARG A 588 -7.07 -21.72 5.91
C ARG A 588 -6.39 -23.03 5.48
N TYR A 589 -6.58 -23.43 4.22
CA TYR A 589 -5.90 -24.54 3.56
C TYR A 589 -5.07 -24.05 2.38
N ALA A 590 -3.93 -24.69 2.13
CA ALA A 590 -3.12 -24.46 0.93
C ALA A 590 -2.56 -25.78 0.41
N LEU A 591 -2.80 -26.10 -0.86
CA LEU A 591 -2.36 -27.36 -1.49
C LEU A 591 -1.72 -27.09 -2.86
N ALA A 592 -0.69 -27.88 -3.18
CA ALA A 592 -0.05 -27.89 -4.50
C ALA A 592 -0.11 -29.31 -5.08
N ALA A 593 -0.80 -29.48 -6.20
CA ALA A 593 -1.17 -30.78 -6.75
C ALA A 593 -0.93 -30.90 -8.26
N ARG A 594 -0.52 -32.09 -8.69
CA ARG A 594 -0.36 -32.48 -10.09
C ARG A 594 -1.19 -33.73 -10.35
N ILE A 595 -1.77 -33.85 -11.54
CA ILE A 595 -2.51 -35.04 -11.94
C ILE A 595 -1.83 -35.68 -13.15
N GLY A 596 -1.56 -36.98 -13.04
CA GLY A 596 -0.82 -37.71 -14.05
C GLY A 596 -1.25 -39.17 -14.18
N PRO A 597 -0.72 -39.87 -15.19
CA PRO A 597 -1.10 -41.23 -15.48
C PRO A 597 -0.77 -42.14 -14.30
N ALA A 598 -1.69 -43.01 -13.94
CA ALA A 598 -1.42 -44.15 -13.07
C ALA A 598 -0.58 -45.18 -13.84
N ARG A 599 0.70 -44.86 -14.10
CA ARG A 599 1.65 -45.79 -14.71
C ARG A 599 1.85 -47.00 -13.79
N ASP A 600 1.66 -48.19 -14.35
CA ASP A 600 2.18 -49.42 -13.78
C ASP A 600 3.71 -49.41 -13.94
N ASP A 601 4.42 -48.94 -12.92
CA ASP A 601 5.88 -49.04 -12.83
C ASP A 601 6.25 -50.52 -12.64
N ALA A 602 6.42 -51.22 -13.77
CA ALA A 602 6.60 -52.67 -13.85
C ALA A 602 8.00 -53.18 -13.46
N GLU A 603 8.64 -52.57 -12.45
CA GLU A 603 9.66 -53.23 -11.62
C GLU A 603 8.99 -53.68 -10.32
N ASN A 604 8.30 -54.82 -10.38
CA ASN A 604 7.50 -55.41 -9.29
C ASN A 604 8.24 -55.43 -7.94
N PRO A 605 7.97 -54.48 -7.01
CA PRO A 605 8.51 -54.49 -5.67
C PRO A 605 7.52 -55.26 -4.82
N GLY A 606 7.76 -56.57 -4.68
CA GLY A 606 6.79 -57.52 -4.09
C GLY A 606 6.15 -56.94 -2.83
N VAL A 607 4.82 -56.71 -2.90
CA VAL A 607 4.07 -55.87 -1.97
C VAL A 607 4.36 -56.29 -0.52
N SER A 608 4.88 -55.37 0.28
CA SER A 608 5.19 -55.68 1.68
C SER A 608 3.90 -56.08 2.42
N PRO A 609 3.89 -57.17 3.22
CA PRO A 609 2.71 -57.65 3.94
C PRO A 609 2.02 -56.64 4.86
N CYS A 610 2.67 -55.51 5.17
CA CYS A 610 2.06 -54.37 5.86
C CYS A 610 1.01 -53.62 5.02
N HIS A 611 1.01 -53.78 3.69
CA HIS A 611 0.13 -53.05 2.76
C HIS A 611 -1.02 -53.89 2.19
N ASP A 612 -0.90 -55.22 2.16
CA ASP A 612 -1.98 -56.12 1.72
C ASP A 612 -2.76 -56.76 2.90
N GLY A 613 -2.24 -56.66 4.13
CA GLY A 613 -2.84 -57.24 5.33
C GLY A 613 -2.50 -58.73 5.56
N SER A 614 -1.53 -59.29 4.83
CA SER A 614 -1.06 -60.68 5.02
C SER A 614 -0.04 -60.86 6.16
N HIS A 615 0.26 -59.78 6.90
CA HIS A 615 1.22 -59.80 8.00
C HIS A 615 0.75 -60.64 9.21
N THR A 616 1.71 -61.20 9.94
CA THR A 616 1.48 -61.99 11.17
C THR A 616 1.64 -61.20 12.48
N CYS A 617 1.66 -59.86 12.41
CA CYS A 617 1.66 -59.01 13.60
C CYS A 617 0.30 -59.07 14.32
N GLU A 618 0.30 -59.26 15.64
CA GLU A 618 -0.92 -59.31 16.46
C GLU A 618 -1.20 -57.95 17.11
N ALA A 619 -2.45 -57.48 17.07
CA ALA A 619 -2.82 -56.17 17.60
C ALA A 619 -2.55 -56.11 19.12
N PRO A 620 -1.93 -55.02 19.65
CA PRO A 620 -1.79 -53.69 19.04
C PRO A 620 -0.50 -53.42 18.23
N ALA A 621 0.27 -54.44 17.82
CA ALA A 621 1.52 -54.24 17.09
C ALA A 621 1.35 -53.50 15.74
N ARG A 622 2.33 -52.64 15.40
CA ARG A 622 2.45 -51.97 14.10
C ARG A 622 3.39 -52.76 13.18
N CYS A 623 2.93 -53.06 11.97
CA CYS A 623 3.76 -53.63 10.91
C CYS A 623 4.63 -52.52 10.28
N GLN A 624 5.95 -52.68 10.29
CA GLN A 624 6.89 -51.84 9.55
C GLN A 624 7.36 -52.56 8.27
N PRO A 625 7.19 -51.98 7.07
CA PRO A 625 7.62 -52.61 5.82
C PRO A 625 9.14 -52.54 5.65
N GLY A 626 9.75 -53.69 5.34
CA GLY A 626 11.15 -53.81 4.95
C GLY A 626 11.34 -53.68 3.43
N VAL A 627 12.47 -54.19 2.92
CA VAL A 627 12.77 -54.15 1.48
C VAL A 627 12.01 -55.29 0.77
N GLY A 628 10.96 -54.93 0.02
CA GLY A 628 10.10 -55.90 -0.66
C GLY A 628 9.15 -56.59 0.32
N THR A 629 9.12 -57.93 0.32
CA THR A 629 8.20 -58.73 1.14
C THR A 629 8.65 -58.92 2.59
N GLU A 630 9.82 -58.38 2.97
CA GLU A 630 10.25 -58.36 4.37
C GLU A 630 9.39 -57.37 5.18
N TYR A 631 9.11 -57.71 6.45
CA TYR A 631 8.43 -56.84 7.39
C TYR A 631 8.85 -57.17 8.82
N THR A 632 8.85 -56.16 9.68
CA THR A 632 9.01 -56.33 11.13
C THR A 632 7.73 -55.90 11.84
N CYS A 633 7.45 -56.51 12.99
CA CYS A 633 6.33 -56.13 13.83
C CYS A 633 6.91 -55.43 15.06
N GLU A 634 6.46 -54.22 15.38
CA GLU A 634 6.87 -53.49 16.57
C GLU A 634 5.68 -53.22 17.48
N CYS A 635 5.89 -53.34 18.79
CA CYS A 635 4.88 -52.90 19.76
C CYS A 635 4.86 -51.35 19.82
N PRO A 636 3.67 -50.73 19.91
CA PRO A 636 3.56 -49.29 20.13
C PRO A 636 4.14 -48.91 21.50
N ALA A 637 4.43 -47.62 21.69
CA ALA A 637 4.86 -47.09 22.98
C ALA A 637 3.85 -47.47 24.09
N GLY A 638 4.36 -47.75 25.30
CA GLY A 638 3.60 -48.35 26.40
C GLY A 638 3.44 -49.88 26.32
N TYR A 639 3.91 -50.54 25.25
CA TYR A 639 3.90 -52.00 25.13
C TYR A 639 5.32 -52.56 24.87
N ARG A 640 5.62 -53.76 25.37
CA ARG A 640 6.92 -54.45 25.20
C ARG A 640 6.70 -55.89 24.71
N GLY A 641 7.26 -56.20 23.54
CA GLY A 641 7.14 -57.51 22.89
C GLY A 641 7.88 -57.54 21.56
N ASP A 642 7.68 -58.62 20.80
CA ASP A 642 8.24 -58.89 19.47
C ASP A 642 7.30 -58.49 18.31
N GLY A 643 6.25 -57.72 18.62
CA GLY A 643 5.17 -57.38 17.68
C GLY A 643 4.28 -58.55 17.27
N ARG A 644 4.47 -59.75 17.83
CA ARG A 644 3.54 -60.89 17.70
C ARG A 644 2.91 -61.26 19.05
N GLY A 645 3.46 -60.78 20.16
CA GLY A 645 2.80 -60.72 21.46
C GLY A 645 3.18 -59.43 22.21
N CYS A 646 2.40 -58.36 22.03
CA CYS A 646 2.63 -57.10 22.73
C CYS A 646 1.90 -57.09 24.08
N ARG A 647 2.66 -57.28 25.18
CA ARG A 647 2.15 -57.03 26.53
C ARG A 647 2.32 -55.57 26.92
N ASP A 648 1.37 -55.11 27.72
CA ASP A 648 1.39 -53.82 28.40
C ASP A 648 2.65 -53.64 29.28
N VAL A 649 3.18 -52.42 29.35
CA VAL A 649 4.27 -52.03 30.25
C VAL A 649 3.67 -51.24 31.39
N ASP A 650 3.47 -51.89 32.53
CA ASP A 650 2.93 -51.24 33.71
C ASP A 650 3.94 -50.23 34.30
N GLU A 651 3.91 -48.99 33.81
CA GLU A 651 4.89 -47.96 34.18
C GLU A 651 4.80 -47.57 35.66
N CYS A 652 3.64 -47.81 36.29
CA CYS A 652 3.43 -47.60 37.72
C CYS A 652 4.17 -48.60 38.61
N THR A 653 4.38 -49.84 38.14
CA THR A 653 5.14 -50.88 38.86
C THR A 653 6.58 -51.06 38.36
N GLU A 654 6.88 -50.79 37.09
CA GLU A 654 8.27 -50.66 36.60
C GLU A 654 8.95 -49.35 37.06
N GLY A 655 8.21 -48.42 37.68
CA GLY A 655 8.75 -47.19 38.28
C GLY A 655 9.07 -46.08 37.27
N LEU A 656 8.46 -46.16 36.08
CA LEU A 656 8.63 -45.22 34.97
C LEU A 656 7.55 -44.12 34.95
N GLY A 657 6.45 -44.30 35.69
CA GLY A 657 5.35 -43.34 35.78
C GLY A 657 5.72 -42.06 36.51
N GLN A 658 5.89 -40.95 35.79
CA GLN A 658 6.30 -39.64 36.32
C GLN A 658 5.11 -38.88 36.92
N CYS A 659 4.55 -39.43 37.99
CA CYS A 659 3.42 -38.83 38.71
C CYS A 659 3.86 -37.90 39.85
N GLY A 660 3.28 -36.70 39.90
CA GLY A 660 3.61 -35.66 40.87
C GLY A 660 3.14 -35.96 42.31
N PRO A 661 3.62 -35.21 43.32
CA PRO A 661 3.21 -35.40 44.70
C PRO A 661 1.69 -35.27 44.89
N PHE A 662 1.15 -36.02 45.85
CA PHE A 662 -0.28 -36.15 46.16
C PHE A 662 -1.16 -36.82 45.09
N SER A 663 -0.59 -37.30 43.99
CA SER A 663 -1.27 -38.19 43.03
C SER A 663 -1.11 -39.69 43.39
N VAL A 664 -1.71 -40.55 42.57
CA VAL A 664 -1.59 -42.01 42.55
C VAL A 664 -1.44 -42.44 41.08
N CYS A 665 -0.37 -43.15 40.75
CA CYS A 665 -0.18 -43.73 39.41
C CYS A 665 -1.17 -44.89 39.21
N LEU A 666 -1.93 -44.86 38.12
CA LEU A 666 -2.84 -45.91 37.68
C LEU A 666 -2.47 -46.33 36.27
N ASN A 667 -2.04 -47.57 36.12
CA ASN A 667 -1.71 -48.16 34.83
C ASN A 667 -2.97 -48.35 33.96
N MET A 668 -2.81 -48.18 32.64
CA MET A 668 -3.81 -48.43 31.60
C MET A 668 -3.12 -49.12 30.40
N PRO A 669 -3.82 -49.92 29.59
CA PRO A 669 -3.19 -50.61 28.45
C PRO A 669 -2.49 -49.66 27.46
N GLY A 670 -1.16 -49.55 27.56
CA GLY A 670 -0.30 -48.71 26.73
C GLY A 670 0.03 -47.32 27.28
N SER A 671 -0.31 -46.99 28.53
CA SER A 671 0.01 -45.70 29.17
C SER A 671 -0.37 -45.68 30.65
N TYR A 672 0.22 -44.79 31.44
CA TYR A 672 -0.22 -44.52 32.82
C TYR A 672 -0.96 -43.18 32.93
N ARG A 673 -1.84 -43.07 33.94
CA ARG A 673 -2.41 -41.77 34.37
C ARG A 673 -2.16 -41.53 35.85
N CYS A 674 -2.06 -40.26 36.23
CA CYS A 674 -1.89 -39.85 37.63
C CYS A 674 -3.24 -39.33 38.16
N GLU A 675 -3.81 -39.97 39.18
CA GLU A 675 -5.10 -39.58 39.76
C GLU A 675 -4.91 -38.92 41.14
N CYS A 676 -5.52 -37.74 41.35
CA CYS A 676 -5.31 -36.97 42.57
C CYS A 676 -6.01 -37.59 43.78
N ARG A 677 -5.32 -37.60 44.94
CA ARG A 677 -5.93 -38.02 46.21
C ARG A 677 -7.03 -37.02 46.61
N GLY A 678 -8.12 -37.53 47.18
CA GLY A 678 -9.28 -36.73 47.57
C GLY A 678 -8.91 -35.51 48.42
N GLY A 679 -9.38 -34.34 48.01
CA GLY A 679 -8.98 -33.03 48.56
C GLY A 679 -8.08 -32.21 47.62
N TYR A 680 -7.58 -32.81 46.54
CA TYR A 680 -6.74 -32.16 45.53
C TYR A 680 -7.36 -32.32 44.13
N GLN A 681 -7.23 -31.29 43.29
CA GLN A 681 -7.59 -31.30 41.87
C GLN A 681 -6.32 -31.40 40.99
N PRO A 682 -6.43 -31.89 39.74
CA PRO A 682 -5.30 -31.84 38.80
C PRO A 682 -4.85 -30.41 38.52
N ALA A 683 -3.54 -30.20 38.44
CA ALA A 683 -2.97 -29.01 37.81
C ALA A 683 -3.11 -29.09 36.27
N GLY A 684 -2.86 -27.95 35.59
CA GLY A 684 -2.95 -27.85 34.14
C GLY A 684 -1.94 -28.70 33.35
N ASP A 685 -0.99 -29.34 34.03
CA ASP A 685 -0.04 -30.31 33.48
C ASP A 685 -0.57 -31.76 33.44
N GLY A 686 -1.67 -32.06 34.14
CA GLY A 686 -2.24 -33.40 34.26
C GLY A 686 -1.40 -34.41 35.07
N GLN A 687 -0.29 -33.98 35.68
CA GLN A 687 0.64 -34.83 36.44
C GLN A 687 0.79 -34.41 37.91
N ALA A 688 0.61 -33.13 38.22
CA ALA A 688 0.62 -32.60 39.59
C ALA A 688 -0.80 -32.38 40.14
N CYS A 689 -0.93 -32.35 41.47
CA CYS A 689 -2.20 -32.21 42.17
C CYS A 689 -2.14 -31.04 43.17
N VAL A 690 -3.06 -30.09 43.04
CA VAL A 690 -3.14 -28.87 43.87
C VAL A 690 -4.36 -28.91 44.80
N PRO A 691 -4.32 -28.33 46.01
CA PRO A 691 -5.44 -28.40 46.95
C PRO A 691 -6.72 -27.75 46.41
N LEU A 692 -7.88 -28.32 46.73
CA LEU A 692 -9.17 -27.66 46.51
C LEU A 692 -9.32 -26.45 47.45
N ALA A 693 -9.61 -25.29 46.88
CA ALA A 693 -9.75 -24.03 47.63
C ALA A 693 -11.09 -23.94 48.40
N PRO A 694 -11.19 -23.10 49.46
CA PRO A 694 -12.45 -22.82 50.16
C PRO A 694 -13.47 -22.09 49.27
N PRO A 695 -14.75 -21.96 49.68
CA PRO A 695 -15.74 -21.16 48.95
C PRO A 695 -15.30 -19.69 48.81
N SER A 696 -15.63 -19.07 47.67
CA SER A 696 -15.20 -17.72 47.32
C SER A 696 -15.84 -16.64 48.19
N ASP A 697 -15.12 -15.52 48.35
CA ASP A 697 -15.58 -14.36 49.09
C ASP A 697 -16.46 -13.47 48.19
N PRO A 698 -17.73 -13.17 48.56
CA PRO A 698 -18.57 -12.26 47.79
C PRO A 698 -18.01 -10.83 47.61
N CYS A 699 -17.03 -10.42 48.43
CA CYS A 699 -16.31 -9.16 48.26
C CYS A 699 -15.25 -9.22 47.14
N GLU A 700 -14.63 -10.38 46.88
CA GLU A 700 -13.66 -10.58 45.78
C GLU A 700 -14.37 -10.88 44.45
N ASP A 701 -15.48 -11.65 44.48
CA ASP A 701 -16.30 -11.95 43.30
C ASP A 701 -17.08 -10.74 42.75
N GLY A 702 -16.98 -9.56 43.38
CA GLY A 702 -17.68 -8.33 42.99
C GLY A 702 -19.21 -8.36 43.15
N ARG A 703 -19.76 -9.35 43.86
CA ARG A 703 -21.20 -9.62 43.96
C ARG A 703 -21.82 -9.08 45.26
N HIS A 704 -21.56 -7.82 45.58
CA HIS A 704 -22.05 -7.16 46.80
C HIS A 704 -22.68 -5.77 46.52
N PRO A 705 -23.75 -5.38 47.25
CA PRO A 705 -24.48 -4.14 47.00
C PRO A 705 -23.94 -2.95 47.82
N CYS A 706 -22.62 -2.82 47.99
CA CYS A 706 -22.05 -1.74 48.82
C CYS A 706 -21.90 -0.43 48.03
N ALA A 707 -21.74 0.69 48.74
CA ALA A 707 -21.20 1.90 48.11
C ALA A 707 -19.81 1.62 47.50
N PRO A 708 -19.36 2.41 46.50
CA PRO A 708 -18.07 2.20 45.87
C PRO A 708 -16.90 2.34 46.87
N GLY A 709 -15.75 1.77 46.50
CA GLY A 709 -14.60 1.59 47.39
C GLY A 709 -13.94 2.88 47.89
N ASP A 710 -14.31 4.04 47.34
CA ASP A 710 -13.90 5.36 47.82
C ASP A 710 -14.64 5.79 49.10
N ARG A 711 -15.79 5.16 49.42
CA ARG A 711 -16.71 5.58 50.49
C ARG A 711 -17.11 4.46 51.46
N ALA A 712 -17.11 3.21 51.01
CA ALA A 712 -17.45 2.07 51.85
C ALA A 712 -16.53 0.88 51.59
N ARG A 713 -16.36 0.05 52.63
CA ARG A 713 -15.66 -1.24 52.54
C ARG A 713 -16.64 -2.40 52.68
N CYS A 714 -16.49 -3.38 51.81
CA CYS A 714 -17.11 -4.70 51.95
C CYS A 714 -16.41 -5.46 53.10
N LEU A 715 -17.18 -6.15 53.94
CA LEU A 715 -16.68 -7.04 54.98
C LEU A 715 -17.41 -8.36 54.86
N SER A 716 -16.68 -9.42 54.48
CA SER A 716 -17.24 -10.75 54.39
C SER A 716 -17.53 -11.34 55.76
N ARG A 717 -18.67 -12.02 55.89
CA ARG A 717 -19.04 -12.75 57.10
C ARG A 717 -19.04 -14.25 56.80
N GLY A 718 -18.49 -15.05 57.71
CA GLY A 718 -18.21 -16.48 57.51
C GLY A 718 -19.42 -17.40 57.27
N ASP A 719 -20.63 -16.85 57.26
CA ASP A 719 -21.88 -17.45 56.81
C ASP A 719 -22.21 -17.18 55.32
N GLY A 720 -21.28 -16.58 54.55
CA GLY A 720 -21.40 -16.37 53.10
C GLY A 720 -22.19 -15.12 52.71
N ARG A 721 -22.16 -14.08 53.54
CA ARG A 721 -22.85 -12.80 53.29
C ARG A 721 -21.92 -11.61 53.48
N ALA A 722 -21.84 -10.75 52.46
CA ALA A 722 -21.18 -9.46 52.54
C ALA A 722 -21.95 -8.49 53.46
N THR A 723 -21.22 -7.75 54.28
CA THR A 723 -21.74 -6.66 55.12
C THR A 723 -20.98 -5.39 54.79
N CYS A 724 -21.67 -4.31 54.43
CA CYS A 724 -21.03 -3.05 54.04
C CYS A 724 -20.80 -2.14 55.26
N LYS A 725 -19.75 -1.31 55.23
CA LYS A 725 -19.54 -0.24 56.23
C LYS A 725 -18.89 0.99 55.59
N CYS A 726 -19.42 2.19 55.86
CA CYS A 726 -18.78 3.44 55.46
C CYS A 726 -17.36 3.56 56.04
N LEU A 727 -16.49 4.24 55.30
CA LEU A 727 -15.13 4.58 55.74
C LEU A 727 -15.16 5.71 56.80
N PRO A 728 -14.08 5.91 57.59
CA PRO A 728 -13.96 7.07 58.46
C PRO A 728 -14.13 8.39 57.68
N GLY A 729 -14.69 9.41 58.33
CA GLY A 729 -15.11 10.66 57.67
C GLY A 729 -16.41 10.56 56.87
N TYR A 730 -16.99 9.36 56.71
CA TYR A 730 -18.28 9.15 56.07
C TYR A 730 -19.31 8.53 57.03
N THR A 731 -20.55 8.99 56.95
CA THR A 731 -21.70 8.48 57.71
C THR A 731 -22.75 7.87 56.78
N GLY A 732 -23.49 6.86 57.26
CA GLY A 732 -24.45 6.12 56.45
C GLY A 732 -24.58 4.64 56.85
N ASP A 733 -25.23 3.86 56.00
CA ASP A 733 -25.53 2.43 56.22
C ASP A 733 -24.51 1.47 55.57
N GLY A 734 -23.53 1.99 54.84
CA GLY A 734 -22.54 1.22 54.08
C GLY A 734 -22.91 0.99 52.61
N ILE A 735 -24.16 1.20 52.22
CA ILE A 735 -24.66 1.16 50.84
C ILE A 735 -24.79 2.59 50.30
N HIS A 736 -25.24 3.51 51.15
CA HIS A 736 -25.24 4.96 50.93
C HIS A 736 -24.41 5.62 52.03
N CYS A 737 -23.28 6.22 51.65
CA CYS A 737 -22.35 6.89 52.55
C CYS A 737 -22.13 8.34 52.09
N SER A 738 -22.37 9.30 52.99
CA SER A 738 -22.20 10.73 52.79
C SER A 738 -21.08 11.29 53.66
N ASP A 739 -20.40 12.31 53.17
CA ASP A 739 -19.34 13.04 53.87
C ASP A 739 -19.81 13.64 55.21
N VAL A 740 -18.89 13.80 56.17
CA VAL A 740 -19.14 14.42 57.48
C VAL A 740 -18.32 15.71 57.57
N ASP A 741 -19.01 16.85 57.55
CA ASP A 741 -18.34 18.16 57.68
C ASP A 741 -17.86 18.41 59.12
N GLU A 742 -16.62 18.00 59.38
CA GLU A 742 -15.96 18.14 60.67
C GLU A 742 -15.55 19.61 60.96
N CYS A 743 -15.56 20.49 59.96
CA CYS A 743 -15.26 21.92 60.17
C CYS A 743 -16.42 22.69 60.81
N ALA A 744 -17.64 22.16 60.83
CA ALA A 744 -18.78 22.76 61.50
C ALA A 744 -18.49 23.04 63.00
N ASP A 745 -17.78 22.13 63.68
CA ASP A 745 -17.42 22.25 65.10
C ASP A 745 -16.11 23.03 65.35
N SER A 746 -15.53 23.66 64.31
CA SER A 746 -14.32 24.50 64.39
C SER A 746 -13.08 23.87 65.08
N PRO A 747 -12.64 22.66 64.70
CA PRO A 747 -11.57 21.89 65.38
C PRO A 747 -10.14 22.44 65.27
N CYS A 748 -9.92 23.53 64.52
CA CYS A 748 -8.59 24.08 64.25
C CYS A 748 -8.08 25.07 65.31
N HIS A 749 -6.79 25.42 65.24
CA HIS A 749 -6.23 26.49 66.06
C HIS A 749 -6.96 27.83 65.84
N LEU A 750 -7.09 28.66 66.88
CA LEU A 750 -7.71 29.99 66.78
C LEU A 750 -7.03 30.90 65.75
N ALA A 751 -5.71 30.75 65.59
CA ALA A 751 -4.91 31.42 64.57
C ALA A 751 -4.82 30.65 63.24
N ALA A 752 -5.77 29.75 62.97
CA ALA A 752 -5.90 28.99 61.73
C ALA A 752 -7.31 29.14 61.11
N ILE A 753 -7.54 28.41 60.01
CA ILE A 753 -8.82 28.29 59.28
C ILE A 753 -9.02 26.80 58.94
N CYS A 754 -10.26 26.33 59.04
CA CYS A 754 -10.67 24.95 58.72
C CYS A 754 -11.20 24.85 57.28
N TYR A 755 -10.88 23.76 56.59
CA TYR A 755 -11.41 23.41 55.27
C TYR A 755 -11.81 21.93 55.26
N ASN A 756 -13.11 21.65 55.06
CA ASN A 756 -13.62 20.29 54.94
C ASN A 756 -13.28 19.69 53.56
N THR A 757 -13.02 18.39 53.50
CA THR A 757 -12.77 17.63 52.27
C THR A 757 -13.41 16.23 52.37
N PRO A 758 -13.71 15.54 51.26
CA PRO A 758 -14.45 14.27 51.31
C PRO A 758 -13.75 13.17 52.14
N GLY A 759 -14.25 12.93 53.36
CA GLY A 759 -13.73 11.98 54.33
C GLY A 759 -12.72 12.54 55.34
N SER A 760 -12.43 13.84 55.37
CA SER A 760 -11.53 14.47 56.35
C SER A 760 -11.52 16.01 56.30
N PHE A 761 -11.22 16.69 57.40
CA PHE A 761 -10.92 18.12 57.40
C PHE A 761 -9.41 18.45 57.42
N SER A 762 -9.06 19.68 57.05
CA SER A 762 -7.70 20.22 57.15
C SER A 762 -7.67 21.61 57.78
N CYS A 763 -6.63 21.88 58.58
CA CYS A 763 -6.40 23.17 59.24
C CYS A 763 -5.20 23.90 58.61
N ARG A 764 -5.25 25.24 58.53
CA ARG A 764 -4.14 26.04 58.00
C ARG A 764 -3.92 27.32 58.80
N CYS A 765 -2.69 27.52 59.29
CA CYS A 765 -2.29 28.74 60.00
C CYS A 765 -2.53 30.01 59.17
N ARG A 766 -2.90 31.10 59.84
CA ARG A 766 -3.08 32.43 59.22
C ARG A 766 -1.70 33.05 58.90
N PRO A 767 -1.58 33.85 57.83
CA PRO A 767 -0.30 34.45 57.42
C PRO A 767 0.43 35.17 58.55
N GLY A 768 1.76 35.03 58.57
CA GLY A 768 2.63 35.51 59.65
C GLY A 768 2.90 34.49 60.77
N TYR A 769 2.16 33.38 60.81
CA TYR A 769 2.42 32.24 61.70
C TYR A 769 2.59 30.96 60.89
N ALA A 770 3.69 30.23 61.11
CA ALA A 770 4.02 28.94 60.51
C ALA A 770 3.79 27.79 61.52
N GLY A 771 3.33 26.64 61.03
CA GLY A 771 2.97 25.50 61.86
C GLY A 771 2.02 24.57 61.11
N ASP A 772 1.45 23.60 61.81
CA ASP A 772 0.62 22.51 61.24
C ASP A 772 -0.88 22.86 61.09
N GLY A 773 -1.29 24.07 61.50
CA GLY A 773 -2.70 24.50 61.52
C GLY A 773 -3.43 24.16 62.82
N PHE A 774 -2.85 23.32 63.68
CA PHE A 774 -3.32 23.04 65.03
C PHE A 774 -2.51 23.80 66.09
N GLN A 775 -1.26 24.21 65.80
CA GLN A 775 -0.48 25.26 66.49
C GLN A 775 0.40 26.04 65.48
N CYS A 776 0.73 27.32 65.76
CA CYS A 776 1.36 28.25 64.79
C CYS A 776 2.29 29.33 65.42
N THR A 777 3.49 29.62 64.86
CA THR A 777 4.53 30.58 65.35
C THR A 777 5.47 31.17 64.24
N PRO A 778 6.22 32.29 64.42
CA PRO A 778 6.96 33.02 63.33
C PRO A 778 8.50 32.81 63.22
N GLY A 779 9.17 33.12 62.07
CA GLY A 779 10.66 33.05 61.92
C GLY A 779 11.34 33.54 60.59
N TRP A 780 12.69 33.59 60.56
CA TRP A 780 13.66 33.94 59.46
C TRP A 780 14.89 32.95 59.50
N GLY A 781 15.83 32.88 58.51
CA GLY A 781 16.95 31.87 58.51
C GLY A 781 18.20 32.08 57.61
N CYS A 782 19.16 31.11 57.58
CA CYS A 782 20.30 30.97 56.62
C CYS A 782 21.22 29.71 56.85
N LEU A 783 22.01 29.32 55.82
CA LEU A 783 23.18 28.38 55.77
C LEU A 783 22.98 26.82 55.77
N LEU A 784 24.01 26.11 55.26
CA LEU A 784 24.16 24.65 54.94
C LEU A 784 25.59 24.16 55.33
N PRO A 785 25.97 22.85 55.27
CA PRO A 785 25.25 21.65 54.81
C PRO A 785 25.27 20.40 55.75
N ALA A 786 24.40 19.42 55.50
CA ALA A 786 24.62 17.99 55.82
C ALA A 786 23.75 17.05 54.94
N GLU A 787 24.20 15.80 54.86
CA GLU A 787 23.84 14.63 54.03
C GLU A 787 22.35 14.35 53.63
N SER A 788 22.22 13.70 52.46
CA SER A 788 21.14 12.78 52.03
C SER A 788 19.67 13.24 52.09
N ILE A 789 19.22 14.01 51.09
CA ILE A 789 17.81 14.02 50.62
C ILE A 789 17.80 13.88 49.08
N GLN A 790 16.74 13.27 48.54
CA GLN A 790 16.52 13.04 47.11
C GLN A 790 16.41 14.37 46.33
N GLN A 791 16.69 14.33 45.03
CA GLN A 791 16.72 15.52 44.17
C GLN A 791 15.31 16.10 43.96
N LEU A 792 14.98 17.17 44.70
CA LEU A 792 13.90 18.08 44.34
C LEU A 792 14.23 18.79 43.01
N THR A 793 13.20 18.99 42.21
CA THR A 793 13.33 19.39 40.80
C THR A 793 13.05 20.89 40.57
N PRO A 794 13.32 21.45 39.37
CA PRO A 794 13.33 22.91 39.18
C PRO A 794 12.02 23.65 39.47
N CYS A 795 10.84 23.08 39.16
CA CYS A 795 9.58 23.75 39.52
C CYS A 795 9.24 23.55 40.99
N GLU A 796 9.48 22.38 41.59
CA GLU A 796 9.29 22.20 43.04
C GLU A 796 10.09 23.24 43.83
N HIS A 797 11.34 23.47 43.43
CA HIS A 797 12.18 24.53 44.00
C HIS A 797 11.57 25.93 43.76
N ALA A 798 11.10 26.24 42.55
CA ALA A 798 10.49 27.55 42.26
C ALA A 798 9.09 27.75 42.88
N ARG A 799 8.38 26.66 43.23
CA ARG A 799 7.08 26.67 43.92
C ARG A 799 7.25 26.86 45.43
N MET A 800 8.36 26.35 46.00
CA MET A 800 8.76 26.62 47.39
C MET A 800 9.45 27.99 47.54
N TYR A 801 10.19 28.44 46.52
CA TYR A 801 10.98 29.67 46.53
C TYR A 801 10.70 30.55 45.28
N PRO A 802 9.47 31.07 45.09
CA PRO A 802 9.19 32.01 44.01
C PRO A 802 10.03 33.28 44.17
N ARG A 803 10.64 33.77 43.08
CA ARG A 803 11.55 34.92 43.12
C ARG A 803 10.83 36.21 43.52
N GLU A 804 11.28 36.83 44.60
CA GLU A 804 10.95 38.23 44.89
C GLU A 804 11.52 39.14 43.79
N VAL A 805 10.66 39.98 43.21
CA VAL A 805 11.07 41.05 42.28
C VAL A 805 11.34 42.32 43.10
N PRO A 806 12.45 43.05 42.88
CA PRO A 806 12.76 44.26 43.65
C PRO A 806 11.68 45.35 43.52
N PRO A 807 11.47 46.19 44.55
CA PRO A 807 10.35 47.12 44.60
C PRO A 807 10.48 48.29 43.60
N GLY A 808 9.60 48.30 42.60
CA GLY A 808 9.35 49.40 41.66
C GLY A 808 7.84 49.66 41.52
N PRO A 809 7.39 50.92 41.33
CA PRO A 809 5.99 51.26 41.55
C PRO A 809 5.04 51.03 40.36
N SER A 810 4.02 50.21 40.60
CA SER A 810 2.72 50.13 39.90
C SER A 810 2.68 49.52 38.47
N PRO A 811 1.58 48.81 38.10
CA PRO A 811 0.59 48.13 38.93
C PRO A 811 0.29 46.66 38.52
N VAL A 812 -0.27 45.88 39.45
CA VAL A 812 -0.82 44.52 39.24
C VAL A 812 0.17 43.52 38.61
N GLY A 813 1.05 42.99 39.47
CA GLY A 813 1.93 41.86 39.17
C GLY A 813 2.05 40.95 40.39
N ASP A 814 0.93 40.33 40.79
CA ASP A 814 0.92 39.30 41.83
C ASP A 814 1.96 38.21 41.48
N GLY A 815 2.66 37.71 42.50
CA GLY A 815 3.71 36.71 42.33
C GLY A 815 3.12 35.36 41.92
N HIS A 816 3.11 35.07 40.61
CA HIS A 816 2.61 33.81 40.07
C HIS A 816 3.38 32.62 40.67
N VAL A 817 2.71 31.84 41.53
CA VAL A 817 3.26 30.62 42.10
C VAL A 817 3.23 29.52 41.03
N PRO A 818 4.38 29.00 40.57
CA PRO A 818 4.41 28.05 39.47
C PRO A 818 3.76 26.72 39.89
N GLN A 819 2.82 26.27 39.07
CA GLN A 819 2.15 24.99 39.23
C GLN A 819 3.06 23.90 38.66
N CYS A 820 3.32 22.83 39.43
CA CYS A 820 4.22 21.75 39.01
C CYS A 820 3.47 20.43 38.77
N ASP A 821 4.00 19.60 37.87
CA ASP A 821 3.51 18.23 37.66
C ASP A 821 3.97 17.29 38.80
N GLU A 822 3.58 16.02 38.72
CA GLU A 822 3.89 15.01 39.75
C GLU A 822 5.34 14.49 39.68
N GLN A 823 6.08 14.87 38.63
CA GLN A 823 7.53 14.70 38.52
C GLN A 823 8.28 16.00 38.86
N GLY A 824 7.55 17.01 39.37
CA GLY A 824 8.08 18.28 39.87
C GLY A 824 8.58 19.26 38.80
N ARG A 825 8.29 19.01 37.52
CA ARG A 825 8.55 19.95 36.40
C ARG A 825 7.46 21.02 36.34
N TYR A 826 7.68 22.11 35.61
CA TYR A 826 6.64 23.12 35.40
C TYR A 826 5.47 22.52 34.61
N ARG A 827 4.23 22.68 35.10
CA ARG A 827 3.04 22.41 34.26
C ARG A 827 3.09 23.36 33.07
N PRO A 828 3.00 22.89 31.82
CA PRO A 828 3.15 23.80 30.69
C PRO A 828 2.03 24.84 30.59
N LEU A 829 0.81 24.52 31.06
CA LEU A 829 -0.23 25.52 31.34
C LEU A 829 -0.02 26.14 32.73
N GLN A 830 0.08 27.47 32.79
CA GLN A 830 0.11 28.25 34.02
C GLN A 830 -1.07 29.20 34.06
N CYS A 831 -1.95 29.04 35.05
CA CYS A 831 -3.12 29.90 35.26
C CYS A 831 -2.98 30.70 36.56
N HIS A 832 -3.16 32.01 36.47
CA HIS A 832 -2.97 32.94 37.57
C HIS A 832 -4.25 33.13 38.38
N SER A 833 -4.28 32.57 39.59
CA SER A 833 -5.52 32.32 40.35
C SER A 833 -6.28 33.57 40.82
N SER A 834 -5.62 34.72 41.02
CA SER A 834 -6.28 35.97 41.42
C SER A 834 -6.77 36.83 40.26
N SER A 835 -6.18 36.68 39.05
CA SER A 835 -6.53 37.51 37.88
C SER A 835 -7.18 36.74 36.73
N GLY A 836 -7.31 35.41 36.82
CA GLY A 836 -7.99 34.57 35.82
C GLY A 836 -7.32 34.48 34.44
N HIS A 837 -6.12 35.05 34.27
CA HIS A 837 -5.35 34.92 33.03
C HIS A 837 -4.58 33.59 33.03
N CYS A 838 -4.47 32.96 31.87
CA CYS A 838 -3.67 31.74 31.70
C CYS A 838 -2.68 31.92 30.54
N TRP A 839 -1.50 31.31 30.62
CA TRP A 839 -0.45 31.36 29.60
C TRP A 839 0.36 30.06 29.57
N CYS A 840 1.15 29.89 28.51
CA CYS A 840 2.05 28.75 28.37
C CYS A 840 3.42 29.06 28.96
N VAL A 841 4.08 28.06 29.53
CA VAL A 841 5.49 28.15 29.91
C VAL A 841 6.34 27.07 29.26
N ASP A 842 7.61 27.39 29.05
CA ASP A 842 8.64 26.43 28.63
C ASP A 842 9.08 25.48 29.75
N ALA A 843 9.99 24.56 29.44
CA ALA A 843 10.54 23.61 30.43
C ALA A 843 11.35 24.26 31.57
N ALA A 844 11.70 25.54 31.45
CA ALA A 844 12.38 26.33 32.47
C ALA A 844 11.41 27.22 33.30
N GLY A 845 10.12 27.25 32.93
CA GLY A 845 9.07 28.01 33.60
C GLY A 845 8.87 29.45 33.09
N GLN A 846 9.43 29.83 31.94
CA GLN A 846 9.27 31.17 31.36
C GLN A 846 8.05 31.25 30.45
N GLU A 847 7.32 32.37 30.51
CA GLU A 847 6.11 32.62 29.72
C GLU A 847 6.40 32.70 28.21
N ILE A 848 5.75 31.83 27.42
CA ILE A 848 5.84 31.83 25.96
C ILE A 848 5.02 33.01 25.45
N ALA A 849 5.69 33.99 24.88
CA ALA A 849 5.09 35.26 24.48
C ALA A 849 3.90 35.08 23.52
N GLY A 850 2.83 35.86 23.74
CA GLY A 850 1.60 35.81 22.93
C GLY A 850 0.57 34.75 23.35
N THR A 851 0.92 33.82 24.26
CA THR A 851 -0.01 32.75 24.68
C THR A 851 -1.01 33.14 25.78
N ARG A 852 -0.93 34.37 26.31
CA ARG A 852 -1.69 34.82 27.48
C ARG A 852 -3.15 35.16 27.16
N THR A 853 -4.09 34.41 27.71
CA THR A 853 -5.54 34.65 27.55
C THR A 853 -6.15 35.52 28.66
N ALA A 854 -7.32 36.08 28.37
CA ALA A 854 -8.06 36.99 29.25
C ALA A 854 -9.02 36.24 30.21
N PRO A 855 -9.44 36.86 31.33
CA PRO A 855 -10.26 36.20 32.33
C PRO A 855 -11.61 35.76 31.76
N GLY A 856 -11.95 34.48 31.90
CA GLY A 856 -13.21 33.92 31.40
C GLY A 856 -13.21 33.52 29.92
N THR A 857 -12.10 33.69 29.20
CA THR A 857 -11.90 33.02 27.89
C THR A 857 -11.36 31.60 28.10
N THR A 858 -11.51 30.72 27.10
CA THR A 858 -10.95 29.36 27.17
C THR A 858 -9.43 29.39 27.37
N PRO A 859 -8.86 28.61 28.29
CA PRO A 859 -7.42 28.57 28.51
C PRO A 859 -6.64 28.19 27.24
N PRO A 860 -5.42 28.72 27.07
CA PRO A 860 -4.55 28.38 25.95
C PRO A 860 -4.13 26.91 26.04
N ARG A 861 -3.99 26.23 24.90
CA ARG A 861 -3.46 24.86 24.84
C ARG A 861 -1.96 24.88 25.05
N CYS A 862 -1.54 24.75 26.30
CA CYS A 862 -0.15 24.84 26.68
C CYS A 862 0.39 23.49 27.11
N GLY A 863 1.33 22.99 26.32
CA GLY A 863 2.06 21.74 26.53
C GLY A 863 1.22 20.61 27.13
N SER A 864 0.47 19.96 26.25
CA SER A 864 0.88 18.60 25.98
C SER A 864 2.33 18.60 25.49
N PRO A 865 3.33 18.06 26.23
CA PRO A 865 3.93 16.86 25.66
C PRO A 865 2.75 15.92 25.40
N GLU A 866 2.63 15.40 24.19
CA GLU A 866 1.71 14.30 23.95
C GLU A 866 2.01 13.20 24.98
N PRO A 867 0.98 12.51 25.51
CA PRO A 867 1.06 11.88 26.82
C PRO A 867 2.28 10.97 27.00
N THR A 868 2.58 10.61 28.25
CA THR A 868 3.41 9.41 28.51
C THR A 868 2.61 8.11 28.26
N GLU A 869 1.91 8.08 27.11
CA GLU A 869 1.94 6.96 26.18
C GLU A 869 3.37 6.41 26.04
N ARG A 870 3.51 5.17 25.57
CA ARG A 870 4.82 4.76 25.02
C ARG A 870 5.10 5.68 23.82
N PRO A 871 6.34 6.15 23.61
CA PRO A 871 6.64 7.12 22.56
C PRO A 871 6.07 6.61 21.22
N PRO A 872 5.14 7.35 20.59
CA PRO A 872 4.15 6.77 19.70
C PRO A 872 4.82 5.95 18.60
N SER A 873 4.32 4.75 18.37
CA SER A 873 4.95 3.76 17.50
C SER A 873 5.04 4.24 16.06
N MET A 874 5.73 3.48 15.20
CA MET A 874 5.68 3.76 13.76
C MET A 874 4.25 3.65 13.19
N CYS A 875 3.36 2.85 13.79
CA CYS A 875 1.95 2.83 13.42
C CYS A 875 1.21 4.06 13.93
N GLU A 876 1.30 4.36 15.22
CA GLU A 876 0.53 5.46 15.84
C GLU A 876 0.95 6.82 15.29
N ARG A 877 2.27 7.08 15.11
CA ARG A 877 2.73 8.33 14.48
C ARG A 877 2.29 8.45 13.03
N TRP A 878 2.32 7.36 12.25
CA TRP A 878 1.92 7.41 10.84
C TRP A 878 0.40 7.55 10.71
N ARG A 879 -0.36 6.85 11.55
CA ARG A 879 -1.81 7.00 11.72
C ARG A 879 -2.20 8.42 12.11
N GLN A 880 -1.54 9.00 13.10
CA GLN A 880 -1.82 10.35 13.58
C GLN A 880 -1.45 11.41 12.54
N SER A 881 -0.29 11.28 11.89
CA SER A 881 0.12 12.15 10.79
C SER A 881 -0.84 12.07 9.59
N LEU A 882 -1.35 10.88 9.25
CA LEU A 882 -2.38 10.71 8.23
C LEU A 882 -3.73 11.27 8.68
N LEU A 883 -4.13 11.11 9.95
CA LEU A 883 -5.37 11.70 10.48
C LEU A 883 -5.33 13.24 10.51
N GLU A 884 -4.20 13.85 10.83
CA GLU A 884 -4.01 15.31 10.70
C GLU A 884 -4.05 15.75 9.22
N HIS A 885 -3.43 14.97 8.32
CA HIS A 885 -3.48 15.20 6.88
C HIS A 885 -4.91 15.05 6.31
N TYR A 886 -5.76 14.21 6.91
CA TYR A 886 -7.19 14.05 6.63
C TYR A 886 -8.10 14.98 7.46
N GLY A 887 -7.54 15.93 8.23
CA GLY A 887 -8.33 16.93 8.98
C GLY A 887 -9.07 16.41 10.22
N GLY A 888 -8.75 15.22 10.72
CA GLY A 888 -9.24 14.66 11.99
C GLY A 888 -10.29 13.55 11.88
N SER A 889 -10.90 13.36 10.71
CA SER A 889 -11.84 12.26 10.42
C SER A 889 -11.58 11.71 9.02
N PRO A 890 -11.14 10.45 8.86
CA PRO A 890 -10.85 9.89 7.55
C PRO A 890 -12.15 9.54 6.83
N ARG A 891 -12.17 9.78 5.51
CA ARG A 891 -13.22 9.28 4.63
C ARG A 891 -12.77 7.93 4.07
N GLY A 892 -13.69 6.99 3.90
CA GLY A 892 -13.31 5.56 3.90
C GLY A 892 -12.40 5.14 2.73
N ASP A 893 -12.50 5.78 1.58
CA ASP A 893 -11.62 5.56 0.42
C ASP A 893 -10.14 5.79 0.72
N GLN A 894 -9.82 6.51 1.80
CA GLN A 894 -8.47 6.84 2.24
C GLN A 894 -7.90 5.78 3.22
N TYR A 895 -6.60 5.49 3.12
CA TYR A 895 -5.94 4.49 3.99
C TYR A 895 -5.43 5.12 5.29
N VAL A 896 -6.00 4.69 6.41
CA VAL A 896 -5.45 4.94 7.75
C VAL A 896 -4.87 3.63 8.30
N PRO A 897 -3.55 3.56 8.59
CA PRO A 897 -2.96 2.34 9.15
C PRO A 897 -3.62 1.97 10.48
N GLN A 898 -4.02 0.70 10.59
CA GLN A 898 -4.60 0.13 11.78
C GLN A 898 -3.49 -0.29 12.76
N CYS A 899 -3.66 0.04 14.03
CA CYS A 899 -2.71 -0.25 15.10
C CYS A 899 -3.41 -1.06 16.19
N ASP A 900 -2.70 -2.00 16.81
CA ASP A 900 -3.24 -2.84 17.88
C ASP A 900 -3.29 -2.11 19.24
N PRO A 901 -3.86 -2.69 20.32
CA PRO A 901 -3.95 -2.01 21.63
C PRO A 901 -2.62 -1.83 22.37
N SER A 902 -1.59 -2.58 22.00
CA SER A 902 -0.19 -2.35 22.38
C SER A 902 0.48 -1.31 21.48
N GLY A 903 -0.17 -0.97 20.37
CA GLY A 903 0.12 0.14 19.47
C GLY A 903 1.04 -0.19 18.30
N ASP A 904 1.46 -1.45 18.10
CA ASP A 904 2.20 -1.83 16.90
C ASP A 904 1.24 -1.93 15.70
N PHE A 905 1.75 -2.13 14.48
CA PHE A 905 0.89 -2.34 13.32
C PHE A 905 0.10 -3.64 13.48
N THR A 906 -1.22 -3.59 13.28
CA THR A 906 -1.96 -4.84 13.09
C THR A 906 -1.38 -5.59 11.88
N PRO A 907 -1.12 -6.90 11.96
CA PRO A 907 -0.53 -7.64 10.84
C PRO A 907 -1.34 -7.51 9.55
N LEU A 908 -2.67 -7.38 9.64
CA LEU A 908 -3.56 -7.00 8.55
C LEU A 908 -3.75 -5.47 8.53
N GLN A 909 -3.65 -4.88 7.34
CA GLN A 909 -3.89 -3.47 7.03
C GLN A 909 -4.91 -3.35 5.91
N CYS A 910 -5.85 -2.42 6.00
CA CYS A 910 -6.92 -2.23 5.01
C CYS A 910 -7.19 -0.75 4.68
N HIS A 911 -7.28 -0.45 3.39
CA HIS A 911 -7.97 0.71 2.81
C HIS A 911 -9.49 0.53 3.03
N GLY A 912 -10.23 1.57 3.41
CA GLY A 912 -11.63 1.42 3.83
C GLY A 912 -12.62 1.11 2.70
N ASP A 913 -13.03 2.11 1.92
CA ASP A 913 -14.08 1.99 0.89
C ASP A 913 -13.55 1.42 -0.42
N SER A 914 -12.25 1.61 -0.71
CA SER A 914 -11.60 0.87 -1.79
C SER A 914 -11.34 -0.59 -1.39
N GLY A 915 -11.34 -0.93 -0.09
CA GLY A 915 -11.33 -2.32 0.39
C GLY A 915 -10.09 -3.15 0.03
N TYR A 916 -9.03 -2.55 -0.52
CA TYR A 916 -7.73 -3.20 -0.72
C TYR A 916 -7.09 -3.44 0.66
N CYS A 917 -6.54 -4.61 0.90
CA CYS A 917 -5.86 -4.91 2.16
C CYS A 917 -4.53 -5.60 1.89
N TRP A 918 -3.60 -5.53 2.84
CA TRP A 918 -2.28 -6.14 2.75
C TRP A 918 -1.80 -6.61 4.12
N CYS A 919 -0.85 -7.52 4.11
CA CYS A 919 -0.18 -7.93 5.33
C CYS A 919 1.06 -7.09 5.55
N VAL A 920 1.33 -6.75 6.80
CA VAL A 920 2.56 -6.08 7.22
C VAL A 920 3.27 -6.90 8.28
N GLU A 921 4.60 -6.80 8.28
CA GLU A 921 5.41 -7.23 9.41
C GLU A 921 5.16 -6.30 10.63
N GLN A 922 5.65 -6.66 11.81
CA GLN A 922 5.50 -5.84 13.04
C GLN A 922 6.04 -4.39 12.91
N SER A 923 6.84 -4.12 11.87
CA SER A 923 7.35 -2.79 11.51
C SER A 923 6.45 -1.97 10.57
N GLY A 924 5.32 -2.51 10.11
CA GLY A 924 4.37 -1.83 9.19
C GLY A 924 4.71 -1.92 7.71
N ARG A 925 5.76 -2.66 7.36
CA ARG A 925 6.18 -2.86 5.96
C ARG A 925 5.35 -3.96 5.31
N GLU A 926 4.79 -3.69 4.13
CA GLU A 926 4.00 -4.68 3.37
C GLU A 926 4.83 -5.93 3.03
N ILE A 927 4.29 -7.10 3.36
CA ILE A 927 4.82 -8.41 2.96
C ILE A 927 4.54 -8.57 1.46
N PRO A 928 5.57 -8.65 0.58
CA PRO A 928 5.37 -8.57 -0.85
C PRO A 928 4.43 -9.66 -1.41
N GLY A 929 3.49 -9.24 -2.25
CA GLY A 929 2.48 -10.14 -2.84
C GLY A 929 1.29 -10.44 -1.92
N THR A 930 1.09 -9.67 -0.84
CA THR A 930 -0.10 -9.79 0.02
C THR A 930 -1.20 -8.76 -0.28
N ARG A 931 -0.93 -7.66 -0.99
CA ARG A 931 -1.98 -6.75 -1.52
C ARG A 931 -3.08 -7.53 -2.24
N SER A 932 -4.27 -7.49 -1.65
CA SER A 932 -5.52 -7.98 -2.22
C SER A 932 -6.16 -6.93 -3.13
N GLU A 933 -7.16 -7.37 -3.89
CA GLU A 933 -8.03 -6.52 -4.71
C GLU A 933 -9.25 -6.01 -3.90
N PRO A 934 -10.01 -5.02 -4.43
CA PRO A 934 -10.96 -4.24 -3.64
C PRO A 934 -12.07 -5.10 -3.03
N GLY A 935 -12.14 -5.13 -1.69
CA GLY A 935 -13.13 -5.86 -0.91
C GLY A 935 -12.66 -7.20 -0.33
N THR A 936 -11.34 -7.46 -0.24
CA THR A 936 -10.80 -8.77 0.21
C THR A 936 -9.69 -8.62 1.26
N THR A 937 -9.61 -9.51 2.26
CA THR A 937 -8.55 -9.50 3.29
C THR A 937 -7.51 -10.64 3.12
N PRO A 938 -6.20 -10.34 3.08
CA PRO A 938 -5.13 -11.35 3.00
C PRO A 938 -4.78 -12.00 4.37
N PRO A 939 -3.90 -13.02 4.41
CA PRO A 939 -3.58 -13.81 5.61
C PRO A 939 -2.34 -13.31 6.36
N CYS A 940 -2.51 -12.67 7.51
CA CYS A 940 -1.44 -11.88 8.12
C CYS A 940 -1.11 -12.34 9.55
N LEU A 941 0.01 -13.05 9.73
CA LEU A 941 0.33 -13.78 10.97
C LEU A 941 1.52 -13.14 11.72
N PRO A 942 1.39 -12.81 13.02
CA PRO A 942 2.47 -12.21 13.80
C PRO A 942 3.54 -13.25 14.19
N SER A 943 4.64 -13.24 13.42
CA SER A 943 6.02 -13.60 13.80
C SER A 943 6.28 -14.81 14.73
N VAL A 944 6.94 -15.85 14.19
CA VAL A 944 8.30 -16.30 14.58
C VAL A 944 8.73 -17.39 13.58
N ALA A 945 9.99 -17.34 13.10
CA ALA A 945 10.48 -18.22 12.03
C ALA A 945 11.26 -19.45 12.55
N PRO A 946 10.83 -20.70 12.24
CA PRO A 946 11.68 -21.89 12.25
C PRO A 946 12.50 -21.99 10.93
N PRO A 947 13.51 -22.88 10.83
CA PRO A 947 14.69 -22.63 9.99
C PRO A 947 14.46 -22.77 8.48
N SER A 948 15.25 -22.02 7.72
CA SER A 948 15.33 -22.02 6.26
C SER A 948 15.90 -23.35 5.72
N VAL A 949 15.02 -24.23 5.25
CA VAL A 949 15.35 -25.36 4.38
C VAL A 949 14.85 -25.05 2.97
N ARG A 950 15.77 -25.12 2.00
CA ARG A 950 15.60 -24.58 0.65
C ARG A 950 14.45 -25.24 -0.14
N PRO A 951 13.74 -24.49 -1.00
CA PRO A 951 13.12 -25.07 -2.18
C PRO A 951 14.19 -25.66 -3.13
N GLU A 952 13.81 -26.57 -4.02
CA GLU A 952 14.55 -26.76 -5.27
C GLU A 952 13.92 -25.89 -6.38
N PRO A 953 14.71 -25.48 -7.39
CA PRO A 953 14.32 -24.39 -8.29
C PRO A 953 13.26 -24.79 -9.33
N ARG A 954 12.57 -23.79 -9.88
CA ARG A 954 11.69 -23.98 -11.04
C ARG A 954 12.50 -24.03 -12.36
N PRO A 955 12.15 -24.92 -13.30
CA PRO A 955 12.95 -25.14 -14.51
C PRO A 955 12.59 -24.17 -15.66
N ASP A 956 12.91 -22.89 -15.52
CA ASP A 956 12.87 -21.92 -16.64
C ASP A 956 14.10 -20.99 -16.73
N VAL A 957 14.96 -20.95 -15.71
CA VAL A 957 16.22 -20.18 -15.75
C VAL A 957 17.27 -20.92 -16.58
N SER A 958 17.14 -20.83 -17.91
CA SER A 958 18.19 -21.28 -18.84
C SER A 958 19.44 -20.40 -18.67
N PRO A 959 20.63 -20.98 -18.43
CA PRO A 959 21.86 -20.20 -18.24
C PRO A 959 22.22 -19.44 -19.54
N PRO A 960 22.94 -18.32 -19.43
CA PRO A 960 23.53 -17.69 -20.60
C PRO A 960 24.62 -18.60 -21.22
N ALA A 961 24.71 -18.60 -22.55
CA ALA A 961 25.77 -19.34 -23.25
C ALA A 961 27.16 -18.72 -22.96
N THR A 962 28.20 -19.54 -23.07
CA THR A 962 29.59 -19.11 -22.79
C THR A 962 30.03 -17.95 -23.70
N GLY A 963 30.18 -16.76 -23.12
CA GLY A 963 30.51 -15.53 -23.84
C GLY A 963 30.72 -14.34 -22.91
N THR A 964 30.83 -13.14 -23.47
CA THR A 964 30.81 -11.87 -22.72
C THR A 964 29.44 -11.22 -22.88
N PHE A 965 28.92 -10.61 -21.82
CA PHE A 965 27.60 -9.96 -21.83
C PHE A 965 27.54 -8.78 -20.87
N LEU A 966 26.54 -7.93 -21.05
CA LEU A 966 26.19 -6.86 -20.12
C LEU A 966 25.03 -7.32 -19.22
N LEU A 967 25.05 -6.84 -17.98
CA LEU A 967 23.94 -6.91 -17.05
C LEU A 967 23.49 -5.49 -16.72
N TYR A 968 22.19 -5.24 -16.74
CA TYR A 968 21.61 -3.94 -16.40
C TYR A 968 20.45 -4.11 -15.42
N ALA A 969 20.31 -3.16 -14.49
CA ALA A 969 19.20 -3.10 -13.56
C ALA A 969 18.04 -2.28 -14.15
N GLN A 970 16.80 -2.72 -13.95
CA GLN A 970 15.60 -2.06 -14.46
C GLN A 970 14.44 -2.22 -13.46
N GLY A 971 14.47 -1.47 -12.36
CA GLY A 971 13.46 -1.54 -11.31
C GLY A 971 13.37 -2.92 -10.66
N GLN A 972 12.27 -3.63 -10.91
CA GLN A 972 11.98 -4.97 -10.37
C GLN A 972 12.67 -6.13 -11.14
N GLN A 973 13.65 -5.86 -12.01
CA GLN A 973 14.38 -6.92 -12.72
C GLN A 973 15.84 -6.60 -13.04
N ILE A 974 16.64 -7.66 -13.24
CA ILE A 974 17.98 -7.61 -13.82
C ILE A 974 17.91 -8.21 -15.23
N GLY A 975 18.23 -7.39 -16.23
CA GLY A 975 18.31 -7.78 -17.63
C GLY A 975 19.70 -8.29 -18.04
N TYR A 976 19.71 -9.17 -19.03
CA TYR A 976 20.91 -9.76 -19.64
C TYR A 976 20.94 -9.40 -21.13
N LEU A 977 22.07 -8.87 -21.60
CA LEU A 977 22.28 -8.42 -22.98
C LEU A 977 23.62 -8.96 -23.52
N PRO A 978 23.63 -9.99 -24.39
CA PRO A 978 24.87 -10.58 -24.88
C PRO A 978 25.65 -9.66 -25.84
N LEU A 979 26.98 -9.77 -25.81
CA LEU A 979 27.88 -9.03 -26.70
C LEU A 979 28.47 -9.95 -27.78
N ASN A 980 28.33 -9.55 -29.04
CA ASN A 980 29.04 -10.18 -30.16
C ASN A 980 30.27 -9.33 -30.50
N GLY A 981 31.42 -9.68 -29.93
CA GLY A 981 32.61 -8.84 -29.91
C GLY A 981 32.39 -7.60 -29.06
N THR A 982 31.90 -6.52 -29.68
CA THR A 982 31.49 -5.27 -29.00
C THR A 982 30.12 -4.75 -29.45
N ARG A 983 29.40 -5.46 -30.34
CA ARG A 983 28.03 -5.11 -30.76
C ARG A 983 27.00 -5.73 -29.82
N LEU A 984 25.87 -5.05 -29.63
CA LEU A 984 24.78 -5.50 -28.78
C LEU A 984 23.94 -6.56 -29.51
N HIS A 985 23.83 -7.77 -28.95
CA HIS A 985 23.04 -8.85 -29.57
C HIS A 985 21.58 -8.81 -29.07
N LYS A 986 20.88 -7.76 -29.53
CA LYS A 986 19.55 -7.30 -29.06
C LYS A 986 18.49 -8.39 -29.06
N GLU A 987 18.44 -9.20 -30.11
CA GLU A 987 17.48 -10.30 -30.31
C GLU A 987 17.65 -11.46 -29.31
N ALA A 988 18.77 -11.52 -28.58
CA ALA A 988 19.04 -12.51 -27.54
C ALA A 988 19.14 -11.88 -26.14
N ALA A 989 18.63 -10.65 -25.97
CA ALA A 989 18.42 -10.06 -24.66
C ALA A 989 17.24 -10.73 -23.95
N LYS A 990 17.31 -10.85 -22.62
CA LYS A 990 16.23 -11.41 -21.79
C LYS A 990 16.36 -10.97 -20.34
N THR A 991 15.28 -11.07 -19.57
CA THR A 991 15.35 -11.01 -18.10
C THR A 991 16.15 -12.19 -17.56
N LEU A 992 17.08 -11.92 -16.64
CA LEU A 992 17.88 -12.94 -15.95
C LEU A 992 17.29 -13.28 -14.58
N LEU A 993 16.92 -12.25 -13.82
CA LEU A 993 16.31 -12.34 -12.50
C LEU A 993 15.15 -11.35 -12.42
N SER A 994 14.00 -11.84 -11.98
CA SER A 994 12.82 -11.02 -11.68
C SER A 994 12.66 -10.93 -10.16
N LEU A 995 12.65 -9.71 -9.64
CA LEU A 995 12.80 -9.37 -8.23
C LEU A 995 11.63 -8.46 -7.83
N HIS A 996 10.44 -9.05 -7.80
CA HIS A 996 9.19 -8.38 -7.44
C HIS A 996 9.29 -7.73 -6.05
N GLY A 997 8.91 -6.45 -5.94
CA GLY A 997 9.04 -5.66 -4.71
C GLY A 997 10.42 -5.00 -4.47
N SER A 998 11.45 -5.33 -5.27
CA SER A 998 12.76 -4.67 -5.23
C SER A 998 12.84 -3.48 -6.20
N ILE A 999 13.65 -2.48 -5.87
CA ILE A 999 14.14 -1.48 -6.84
C ILE A 999 15.65 -1.63 -6.90
N VAL A 1000 16.10 -2.40 -7.90
CA VAL A 1000 17.51 -2.68 -8.15
C VAL A 1000 18.16 -1.44 -8.77
N VAL A 1001 19.22 -0.92 -8.14
CA VAL A 1001 19.91 0.30 -8.59
C VAL A 1001 21.38 0.00 -8.92
N GLY A 1002 22.21 -0.25 -7.90
CA GLY A 1002 23.61 -0.61 -8.08
C GLY A 1002 23.76 -2.09 -8.45
N ILE A 1003 24.65 -2.42 -9.37
CA ILE A 1003 24.93 -3.80 -9.80
C ILE A 1003 26.41 -3.96 -10.16
N ASP A 1004 27.06 -5.02 -9.68
CA ASP A 1004 28.42 -5.38 -10.07
C ASP A 1004 28.67 -6.90 -10.02
N TYR A 1005 29.82 -7.37 -10.51
CA TYR A 1005 30.07 -8.78 -10.80
C TYR A 1005 31.42 -9.31 -10.27
N ASP A 1006 31.37 -10.41 -9.52
CA ASP A 1006 32.57 -11.18 -9.17
C ASP A 1006 32.89 -12.26 -10.20
N CYS A 1007 33.93 -11.99 -10.99
CA CYS A 1007 34.46 -12.92 -11.99
C CYS A 1007 35.10 -14.21 -11.43
N ARG A 1008 35.34 -14.31 -10.11
CA ARG A 1008 35.98 -15.50 -9.51
C ARG A 1008 34.98 -16.59 -9.13
N GLU A 1009 33.90 -16.22 -8.45
CA GLU A 1009 32.84 -17.15 -8.03
C GLU A 1009 31.60 -17.09 -8.95
N ARG A 1010 31.62 -16.25 -10.00
CA ARG A 1010 30.52 -16.03 -10.96
C ARG A 1010 29.24 -15.51 -10.29
N MET A 1011 29.41 -14.66 -9.29
CA MET A 1011 28.33 -14.08 -8.50
C MET A 1011 28.02 -12.66 -8.96
N ILE A 1012 26.75 -12.36 -9.22
CA ILE A 1012 26.23 -11.00 -9.38
C ILE A 1012 25.94 -10.47 -7.97
N TYR A 1013 26.26 -9.20 -7.72
CA TYR A 1013 25.88 -8.46 -6.52
C TYR A 1013 25.03 -7.26 -6.94
N TRP A 1014 23.99 -6.93 -6.17
CA TRP A 1014 23.19 -5.74 -6.40
C TRP A 1014 22.71 -5.09 -5.11
N THR A 1015 22.40 -3.79 -5.21
CA THR A 1015 21.70 -3.05 -4.16
C THR A 1015 20.21 -2.96 -4.50
N ASP A 1016 19.38 -3.04 -3.48
CA ASP A 1016 17.94 -2.84 -3.56
C ASP A 1016 17.56 -1.68 -2.64
N VAL A 1017 17.14 -0.56 -3.24
CA VAL A 1017 16.79 0.67 -2.51
C VAL A 1017 15.42 0.55 -1.84
N ALA A 1018 14.45 -0.11 -2.50
CA ALA A 1018 13.12 -0.34 -1.91
C ALA A 1018 13.18 -1.36 -0.77
N GLY A 1019 13.90 -2.47 -0.98
CA GLY A 1019 14.16 -3.49 0.03
C GLY A 1019 15.14 -3.07 1.13
N ARG A 1020 15.97 -2.05 0.89
CA ARG A 1020 17.10 -1.61 1.74
C ARG A 1020 18.05 -2.78 2.03
N SER A 1021 18.56 -3.40 0.97
CA SER A 1021 19.43 -4.57 1.08
C SER A 1021 20.58 -4.56 0.07
N ILE A 1022 21.61 -5.36 0.36
CA ILE A 1022 22.60 -5.79 -0.63
C ILE A 1022 22.51 -7.31 -0.73
N SER A 1023 22.28 -7.80 -1.94
CA SER A 1023 22.00 -9.21 -2.23
C SER A 1023 22.89 -9.71 -3.37
N ARG A 1024 23.05 -11.04 -3.45
CA ARG A 1024 23.87 -11.71 -4.48
C ARG A 1024 23.17 -12.94 -5.04
N ALA A 1025 23.57 -13.37 -6.24
CA ALA A 1025 23.13 -14.63 -6.86
C ALA A 1025 24.22 -15.18 -7.79
N GLY A 1026 24.27 -16.49 -7.94
CA GLY A 1026 25.13 -17.15 -8.93
C GLY A 1026 24.56 -17.05 -10.34
N LEU A 1027 25.44 -17.00 -11.34
CA LEU A 1027 25.06 -17.11 -12.76
C LEU A 1027 24.69 -18.52 -13.22
N GLU A 1028 24.97 -19.54 -12.39
CA GLU A 1028 24.71 -20.95 -12.71
C GLU A 1028 23.23 -21.31 -12.46
N PRO A 1029 22.64 -22.27 -13.23
CA PRO A 1029 21.21 -22.58 -13.15
C PRO A 1029 20.76 -22.99 -11.74
N GLY A 1030 19.62 -22.46 -11.31
CA GLY A 1030 19.05 -22.80 -10.01
C GLY A 1030 19.70 -22.10 -8.81
N SER A 1031 20.59 -21.13 -9.04
CA SER A 1031 21.09 -20.24 -7.98
C SER A 1031 19.95 -19.33 -7.48
N GLU A 1032 19.53 -19.48 -6.24
CA GLU A 1032 18.57 -18.56 -5.59
C GLU A 1032 19.28 -17.27 -5.10
N PRO A 1033 18.59 -16.12 -5.09
CA PRO A 1033 19.07 -14.90 -4.44
C PRO A 1033 19.35 -15.05 -2.94
N GLU A 1034 20.47 -14.49 -2.48
CA GLU A 1034 20.90 -14.46 -1.08
C GLU A 1034 21.14 -13.01 -0.64
N THR A 1035 20.38 -12.52 0.34
CA THR A 1035 20.65 -11.22 0.97
C THR A 1035 21.80 -11.34 1.96
N ILE A 1036 22.88 -10.60 1.70
CA ILE A 1036 24.11 -10.61 2.51
C ILE A 1036 24.22 -9.42 3.46
N ILE A 1037 23.55 -8.30 3.16
CA ILE A 1037 23.35 -7.19 4.10
C ILE A 1037 21.88 -6.79 4.07
N SER A 1038 21.21 -6.92 5.21
CA SER A 1038 19.82 -6.54 5.44
C SER A 1038 19.70 -5.11 6.01
N SER A 1039 18.46 -4.65 6.19
CA SER A 1039 18.04 -3.26 6.45
C SER A 1039 18.61 -2.56 7.69
N ALA A 1040 19.44 -3.22 8.50
CA ALA A 1040 20.15 -2.61 9.62
C ALA A 1040 21.17 -1.58 9.11
N GLY A 1041 20.78 -0.30 9.06
CA GLY A 1041 21.65 0.81 8.66
C GLY A 1041 21.90 0.90 7.15
N LEU A 1042 20.91 0.58 6.30
CA LEU A 1042 20.89 0.99 4.90
C LEU A 1042 19.64 1.87 4.68
N ILE A 1043 19.75 2.93 3.89
CA ILE A 1043 18.62 3.79 3.53
C ILE A 1043 18.48 3.91 2.01
N SER A 1044 19.53 4.36 1.31
CA SER A 1044 19.53 4.51 -0.15
C SER A 1044 20.87 4.05 -0.75
N PRO A 1045 21.12 2.72 -0.80
CA PRO A 1045 22.35 2.18 -1.39
C PRO A 1045 22.32 2.27 -2.92
N GLU A 1046 22.87 3.34 -3.51
CA GLU A 1046 22.75 3.61 -4.96
C GLU A 1046 23.89 3.01 -5.81
N GLY A 1047 25.12 2.98 -5.30
CA GLY A 1047 26.31 2.51 -6.02
C GLY A 1047 26.98 1.33 -5.34
N LEU A 1048 27.57 0.44 -6.14
CA LEU A 1048 28.20 -0.80 -5.69
C LEU A 1048 29.46 -1.11 -6.52
N ALA A 1049 30.52 -1.56 -5.87
CA ALA A 1049 31.76 -2.01 -6.53
C ALA A 1049 32.37 -3.23 -5.83
N VAL A 1050 32.84 -4.20 -6.61
CA VAL A 1050 33.40 -5.49 -6.16
C VAL A 1050 34.91 -5.55 -6.42
N ASP A 1051 35.69 -5.78 -5.36
CA ASP A 1051 37.12 -6.11 -5.46
C ASP A 1051 37.32 -7.64 -5.42
N HIS A 1052 37.36 -8.24 -6.61
CA HIS A 1052 37.55 -9.67 -6.82
C HIS A 1052 38.89 -10.20 -6.27
N LEU A 1053 39.90 -9.34 -6.14
CA LEU A 1053 41.22 -9.71 -5.61
C LEU A 1053 41.23 -9.72 -4.08
N ARG A 1054 40.63 -8.71 -3.41
CA ARG A 1054 40.57 -8.60 -1.95
C ARG A 1054 39.34 -9.27 -1.30
N ARG A 1055 38.44 -9.83 -2.10
CA ARG A 1055 37.16 -10.43 -1.68
C ARG A 1055 36.30 -9.48 -0.84
N ALA A 1056 36.23 -8.21 -1.26
CA ALA A 1056 35.51 -7.14 -0.57
C ALA A 1056 34.56 -6.42 -1.53
N MET A 1057 33.47 -5.88 -0.99
CA MET A 1057 32.56 -4.97 -1.69
C MET A 1057 32.49 -3.62 -0.99
N PHE A 1058 32.19 -2.60 -1.78
CA PHE A 1058 32.09 -1.20 -1.37
C PHE A 1058 30.79 -0.63 -1.92
N TRP A 1059 30.08 0.16 -1.12
CA TRP A 1059 28.87 0.83 -1.57
C TRP A 1059 28.76 2.25 -1.02
N THR A 1060 27.99 3.05 -1.74
CA THR A 1060 27.56 4.41 -1.38
C THR A 1060 26.14 4.32 -0.81
N ASP A 1061 25.84 5.06 0.26
CA ASP A 1061 24.47 5.26 0.75
C ASP A 1061 24.18 6.75 0.84
N SER A 1062 23.31 7.24 -0.04
CA SER A 1062 22.92 8.66 -0.16
C SER A 1062 21.87 9.08 0.86
N GLY A 1063 21.24 8.13 1.56
CA GLY A 1063 20.32 8.40 2.66
C GLY A 1063 21.01 8.48 4.03
N LEU A 1064 22.31 8.13 4.09
CA LEU A 1064 23.13 8.12 5.32
C LEU A 1064 24.43 8.93 5.19
N ASP A 1065 24.68 9.55 4.03
CA ASP A 1065 25.91 10.25 3.65
C ASP A 1065 27.18 9.45 3.91
N ARG A 1066 27.17 8.18 3.49
CA ARG A 1066 28.21 7.20 3.84
C ARG A 1066 28.77 6.42 2.68
N ILE A 1067 30.02 6.00 2.86
CA ILE A 1067 30.67 4.95 2.07
C ILE A 1067 31.13 3.86 3.01
N GLU A 1068 30.73 2.65 2.73
CA GLU A 1068 30.99 1.48 3.55
C GLU A 1068 31.70 0.37 2.77
N ARG A 1069 32.26 -0.58 3.52
CA ARG A 1069 32.96 -1.76 3.02
C ARG A 1069 32.56 -2.98 3.83
N ALA A 1070 32.39 -4.11 3.16
CA ALA A 1070 32.29 -5.43 3.78
C ALA A 1070 33.11 -6.46 2.98
N ARG A 1071 33.23 -7.68 3.50
CA ARG A 1071 33.54 -8.85 2.66
C ARG A 1071 32.35 -9.17 1.74
N LEU A 1072 32.61 -9.97 0.71
CA LEU A 1072 31.58 -10.44 -0.24
C LEU A 1072 30.53 -11.39 0.36
N ASP A 1073 30.68 -11.79 1.63
CA ASP A 1073 29.70 -12.52 2.43
C ASP A 1073 28.92 -11.61 3.41
N GLY A 1074 29.08 -10.28 3.31
CA GLY A 1074 28.50 -9.31 4.23
C GLY A 1074 29.25 -9.14 5.56
N SER A 1075 30.24 -9.98 5.87
CA SER A 1075 31.00 -9.92 7.13
C SER A 1075 32.03 -8.78 7.15
N GLU A 1076 32.53 -8.45 8.35
CA GLU A 1076 33.48 -7.35 8.58
C GLU A 1076 33.02 -5.98 8.02
N ARG A 1077 31.69 -5.75 8.01
CA ARG A 1077 31.09 -4.46 7.64
C ARG A 1077 31.69 -3.33 8.47
N ARG A 1078 32.13 -2.28 7.78
CA ARG A 1078 32.76 -1.10 8.36
C ARG A 1078 32.52 0.13 7.50
N VAL A 1079 32.18 1.24 8.16
CA VAL A 1079 32.18 2.58 7.57
C VAL A 1079 33.59 3.03 7.22
N LEU A 1080 33.80 3.48 5.98
CA LEU A 1080 35.05 4.10 5.51
C LEU A 1080 34.98 5.62 5.63
N PHE A 1081 33.85 6.21 5.22
CA PHE A 1081 33.60 7.66 5.24
C PHE A 1081 32.14 7.96 5.63
N ASP A 1082 31.96 8.99 6.45
CA ASP A 1082 30.68 9.43 7.07
C ASP A 1082 30.60 10.96 7.22
N SER A 1083 31.43 11.68 6.47
CA SER A 1083 31.64 13.12 6.59
C SER A 1083 32.08 13.72 5.26
N GLU A 1084 31.76 14.98 5.00
CA GLU A 1084 32.03 15.66 3.71
C GLU A 1084 31.48 14.86 2.49
N LEU A 1085 30.31 14.25 2.67
CA LEU A 1085 29.48 13.62 1.64
C LEU A 1085 28.09 14.24 1.74
N VAL A 1086 27.39 14.40 0.61
CA VAL A 1086 26.00 14.94 0.58
C VAL A 1086 25.11 14.17 -0.39
N ASN A 1087 25.68 13.69 -1.51
CA ASN A 1087 24.96 12.87 -2.50
C ASN A 1087 25.91 11.86 -3.17
N PRO A 1088 26.52 10.91 -2.41
CA PRO A 1088 27.40 9.90 -2.98
C PRO A 1088 26.63 8.92 -3.88
N ARG A 1089 27.02 8.80 -5.17
CA ARG A 1089 26.37 7.89 -6.15
C ARG A 1089 27.32 6.84 -6.69
N ALA A 1090 28.01 7.07 -7.80
CA ALA A 1090 28.79 6.02 -8.43
C ALA A 1090 30.09 5.75 -7.68
N ILE A 1091 30.52 4.49 -7.69
CA ILE A 1091 31.72 4.01 -7.00
C ILE A 1091 32.43 2.99 -7.88
N ALA A 1092 33.75 3.07 -7.96
CA ALA A 1092 34.59 2.20 -8.78
C ALA A 1092 35.91 1.90 -8.07
N VAL A 1093 36.49 0.74 -8.35
CA VAL A 1093 37.74 0.27 -7.73
C VAL A 1093 38.82 0.00 -8.79
N ASP A 1094 40.09 0.22 -8.44
CA ASP A 1094 41.25 -0.37 -9.13
C ASP A 1094 41.75 -1.54 -8.27
N PRO A 1095 41.34 -2.81 -8.53
CA PRO A 1095 41.73 -3.95 -7.71
C PRO A 1095 43.25 -4.15 -7.71
N VAL A 1096 43.95 -3.80 -8.79
CA VAL A 1096 45.39 -4.03 -8.92
C VAL A 1096 46.17 -3.07 -8.02
N ARG A 1097 45.77 -1.79 -7.94
CA ARG A 1097 46.45 -0.79 -7.08
C ARG A 1097 45.86 -0.69 -5.67
N GLY A 1098 44.60 -1.06 -5.47
CA GLY A 1098 43.88 -0.84 -4.21
C GLY A 1098 43.43 0.61 -4.02
N ASN A 1099 43.07 1.30 -5.10
CA ASN A 1099 42.43 2.61 -5.05
C ASN A 1099 40.91 2.46 -5.18
N LEU A 1100 40.18 3.32 -4.49
CA LEU A 1100 38.74 3.52 -4.59
C LEU A 1100 38.49 4.91 -5.19
N TYR A 1101 37.45 5.04 -6.00
CA TYR A 1101 37.00 6.29 -6.64
C TYR A 1101 35.48 6.38 -6.52
N TRP A 1102 34.93 7.57 -6.28
CA TRP A 1102 33.48 7.76 -6.22
C TRP A 1102 33.08 9.17 -6.64
N THR A 1103 31.80 9.34 -6.95
CA THR A 1103 31.19 10.63 -7.30
C THR A 1103 30.23 11.08 -6.20
N ASP A 1104 30.19 12.39 -5.97
CA ASP A 1104 29.19 13.08 -5.16
C ASP A 1104 28.53 14.14 -6.04
N TRP A 1105 27.21 14.04 -6.24
CA TRP A 1105 26.44 14.91 -7.13
C TRP A 1105 25.76 16.09 -6.41
N ASN A 1106 26.28 16.49 -5.24
CA ASN A 1106 25.89 17.73 -4.56
C ASN A 1106 25.79 18.91 -5.55
N ARG A 1107 24.59 19.49 -5.69
CA ARG A 1107 24.32 20.61 -6.63
C ARG A 1107 25.17 21.86 -6.37
N GLU A 1108 25.64 22.08 -5.14
CA GLU A 1108 26.46 23.25 -4.78
C GLU A 1108 27.97 23.01 -4.99
N ALA A 1109 28.42 21.76 -4.89
CA ALA A 1109 29.83 21.39 -4.92
C ALA A 1109 30.05 19.95 -5.46
N PRO A 1110 29.70 19.70 -6.74
CA PRO A 1110 29.80 18.36 -7.33
C PRO A 1110 31.27 17.96 -7.51
N LYS A 1111 31.60 16.70 -7.22
CA LYS A 1111 32.99 16.25 -7.12
C LYS A 1111 33.19 14.76 -7.44
N ILE A 1112 34.40 14.44 -7.89
CA ILE A 1112 34.92 13.07 -7.93
C ILE A 1112 36.05 12.99 -6.92
N GLU A 1113 36.01 12.00 -6.03
CA GLU A 1113 37.01 11.78 -5.00
C GLU A 1113 37.72 10.43 -5.17
N THR A 1114 38.85 10.27 -4.51
CA THR A 1114 39.61 9.02 -4.49
C THR A 1114 40.31 8.79 -3.15
N SER A 1115 40.45 7.53 -2.77
CA SER A 1115 41.22 7.07 -1.62
C SER A 1115 41.87 5.71 -1.89
N THR A 1116 42.59 5.17 -0.91
CA THR A 1116 42.87 3.73 -0.87
C THR A 1116 41.65 2.95 -0.38
N VAL A 1117 41.53 1.67 -0.76
CA VAL A 1117 40.47 0.75 -0.29
C VAL A 1117 40.41 0.53 1.24
N ASN A 1118 41.37 1.07 1.99
CA ASN A 1118 41.42 1.05 3.46
C ASN A 1118 41.01 2.39 4.09
N GLY A 1119 40.50 3.35 3.32
CA GLY A 1119 40.08 4.69 3.76
C GLY A 1119 41.20 5.74 3.83
N ALA A 1120 42.48 5.34 3.75
CA ALA A 1120 43.61 6.28 3.81
C ALA A 1120 43.79 7.06 2.49
N ASN A 1121 44.36 8.27 2.57
CA ASN A 1121 44.67 9.15 1.44
C ASN A 1121 43.44 9.57 0.61
N ARG A 1122 42.31 9.87 1.27
CA ARG A 1122 41.15 10.54 0.65
C ARG A 1122 41.57 11.92 0.13
N ARG A 1123 41.22 12.23 -1.13
CA ARG A 1123 41.35 13.55 -1.74
C ARG A 1123 40.31 13.74 -2.84
N VAL A 1124 39.97 15.00 -3.11
CA VAL A 1124 39.22 15.38 -4.33
C VAL A 1124 40.14 15.22 -5.55
N LEU A 1125 39.60 14.66 -6.62
CA LEU A 1125 40.28 14.40 -7.90
C LEU A 1125 39.79 15.36 -9.01
N VAL A 1126 38.47 15.63 -9.05
CA VAL A 1126 37.83 16.55 -10.00
C VAL A 1126 36.77 17.37 -9.26
N HIS A 1127 36.72 18.68 -9.50
CA HIS A 1127 35.76 19.63 -8.89
C HIS A 1127 35.45 20.85 -9.80
N THR A 1128 35.96 20.86 -11.03
CA THR A 1128 35.65 21.89 -12.04
C THR A 1128 34.92 21.25 -13.20
N ASP A 1129 34.10 22.02 -13.91
CA ASP A 1129 33.48 21.60 -15.17
C ASP A 1129 32.73 20.26 -15.02
N ILE A 1130 31.94 20.15 -13.95
CA ILE A 1130 31.26 18.94 -13.50
C ILE A 1130 29.91 19.33 -12.87
N GLY A 1131 28.87 18.54 -13.08
CA GLY A 1131 27.49 18.87 -12.69
C GLY A 1131 26.78 17.72 -11.99
N LEU A 1132 26.35 16.71 -12.75
CA LEU A 1132 25.69 15.51 -12.22
C LEU A 1132 26.47 14.26 -12.66
N PRO A 1133 27.63 13.97 -12.02
CA PRO A 1133 28.50 12.84 -12.36
C PRO A 1133 27.88 11.51 -11.89
N ASN A 1134 26.80 11.10 -12.56
CA ASN A 1134 25.98 9.95 -12.16
C ASN A 1134 26.70 8.61 -12.30
N GLY A 1135 27.51 8.43 -13.36
CA GLY A 1135 28.18 7.17 -13.67
C GLY A 1135 29.70 7.28 -13.64
N LEU A 1136 30.39 6.28 -13.08
CA LEU A 1136 31.85 6.23 -12.96
C LEU A 1136 32.37 4.82 -13.31
N THR A 1137 33.46 4.73 -14.06
CA THR A 1137 34.10 3.47 -14.44
C THR A 1137 35.63 3.59 -14.50
N PHE A 1138 36.35 2.53 -14.14
CA PHE A 1138 37.81 2.47 -14.24
C PHE A 1138 38.23 1.40 -15.23
N ASP A 1139 39.05 1.76 -16.22
CA ASP A 1139 39.54 0.84 -17.25
C ASP A 1139 40.87 0.19 -16.81
N PRO A 1140 40.89 -1.12 -16.52
CA PRO A 1140 42.10 -1.79 -16.05
C PRO A 1140 43.16 -1.98 -17.15
N PHE A 1141 42.87 -1.70 -18.42
CA PHE A 1141 43.83 -1.75 -19.53
C PHE A 1141 44.41 -0.37 -19.84
N SER A 1142 43.57 0.63 -20.14
CA SER A 1142 44.05 2.00 -20.43
C SER A 1142 44.47 2.78 -19.17
N LYS A 1143 44.13 2.28 -17.98
CA LYS A 1143 44.40 2.88 -16.65
C LYS A 1143 43.75 4.25 -16.43
N LEU A 1144 42.75 4.60 -17.24
CA LEU A 1144 41.94 5.81 -17.11
C LEU A 1144 40.76 5.58 -16.14
N LEU A 1145 40.44 6.61 -15.37
CA LEU A 1145 39.15 6.77 -14.70
C LEU A 1145 38.27 7.60 -15.62
N CYS A 1146 37.05 7.15 -15.90
CA CYS A 1146 36.12 7.82 -16.80
C CYS A 1146 34.74 7.95 -16.16
N TRP A 1147 34.03 9.05 -16.45
CA TRP A 1147 32.70 9.31 -15.93
C TRP A 1147 31.75 9.81 -17.02
N ALA A 1148 30.46 9.65 -16.76
CA ALA A 1148 29.38 10.21 -17.55
C ALA A 1148 28.57 11.18 -16.68
N ASP A 1149 28.42 12.40 -17.16
CA ASP A 1149 27.82 13.52 -16.44
C ASP A 1149 26.53 13.99 -17.13
N ALA A 1150 25.41 13.95 -16.40
CA ALA A 1150 24.10 14.34 -16.90
C ALA A 1150 23.82 15.84 -16.82
N GLY A 1151 24.62 16.60 -16.06
CA GLY A 1151 24.53 18.06 -15.97
C GLY A 1151 25.35 18.75 -17.07
N THR A 1152 26.57 18.25 -17.34
CA THR A 1152 27.41 18.76 -18.44
C THR A 1152 27.17 18.05 -19.78
N LYS A 1153 26.35 16.98 -19.81
CA LYS A 1153 26.06 16.15 -21.00
C LYS A 1153 27.34 15.55 -21.63
N HIS A 1154 28.39 15.29 -20.84
CA HIS A 1154 29.71 14.86 -21.28
C HIS A 1154 30.12 13.45 -20.80
N LEU A 1155 30.89 12.74 -21.63
CA LEU A 1155 31.67 11.55 -21.25
C LEU A 1155 33.15 11.94 -21.24
N GLU A 1156 33.78 11.88 -20.06
CA GLU A 1156 35.18 12.29 -19.86
C GLU A 1156 36.04 11.20 -19.25
N CYS A 1157 37.36 11.29 -19.46
CA CYS A 1157 38.36 10.42 -18.88
C CYS A 1157 39.55 11.22 -18.35
N THR A 1158 40.16 10.77 -17.24
CA THR A 1158 41.38 11.34 -16.65
C THR A 1158 42.30 10.24 -16.11
N PHE A 1159 43.57 10.55 -15.85
CA PHE A 1159 44.47 9.63 -15.14
C PHE A 1159 44.18 9.67 -13.62
N PRO A 1160 44.47 8.58 -12.85
CA PRO A 1160 44.26 8.53 -11.39
C PRO A 1160 45.03 9.55 -10.53
N ASP A 1161 45.92 10.35 -11.12
CA ASP A 1161 46.59 11.49 -10.48
C ASP A 1161 45.88 12.84 -10.75
N GLY A 1162 44.83 12.85 -11.58
CA GLY A 1162 44.07 14.02 -12.01
C GLY A 1162 44.57 14.64 -13.32
N THR A 1163 45.66 14.14 -13.89
CA THR A 1163 46.25 14.69 -15.13
C THR A 1163 45.60 14.09 -16.38
N GLY A 1164 45.79 14.76 -17.53
CA GLY A 1164 45.35 14.20 -18.82
C GLY A 1164 43.83 14.09 -19.00
N ARG A 1165 43.04 14.88 -18.25
CA ARG A 1165 41.59 15.02 -18.45
C ARG A 1165 41.28 15.31 -19.93
N ARG A 1166 40.41 14.50 -20.52
CA ARG A 1166 39.98 14.58 -21.92
C ARG A 1166 38.49 14.27 -22.07
N LEU A 1167 37.82 15.07 -22.88
CA LEU A 1167 36.50 14.78 -23.40
C LEU A 1167 36.59 13.62 -24.40
N ILE A 1168 35.71 12.63 -24.25
CA ILE A 1168 35.57 11.50 -25.19
C ILE A 1168 34.36 11.74 -26.10
N GLN A 1169 33.24 12.15 -25.52
CA GLN A 1169 31.99 12.41 -26.24
C GLN A 1169 31.21 13.53 -25.56
N SER A 1170 30.64 14.43 -26.36
CA SER A 1170 29.65 15.41 -25.93
C SER A 1170 28.24 14.96 -26.34
N ASN A 1171 27.22 15.66 -25.87
CA ASN A 1171 25.81 15.42 -26.25
C ASN A 1171 25.30 14.03 -25.78
N LEU A 1172 25.62 13.64 -24.55
CA LEU A 1172 24.81 12.65 -23.82
C LEU A 1172 23.44 13.26 -23.47
N ASN A 1173 22.40 12.45 -23.26
CA ASN A 1173 21.06 12.97 -22.93
C ASN A 1173 20.87 13.01 -21.41
N TYR A 1174 20.78 11.85 -20.76
CA TYR A 1174 20.75 11.74 -19.29
C TYR A 1174 21.37 10.41 -18.80
N PRO A 1175 22.71 10.30 -18.77
CA PRO A 1175 23.39 9.11 -18.30
C PRO A 1175 23.13 8.84 -16.80
N PHE A 1176 22.88 7.58 -16.46
CA PHE A 1176 22.80 7.12 -15.06
C PHE A 1176 24.03 6.30 -14.65
N SER A 1177 24.36 5.23 -15.38
CA SER A 1177 25.50 4.36 -15.09
C SER A 1177 26.34 4.08 -16.34
N ILE A 1178 27.61 3.72 -16.18
CA ILE A 1178 28.56 3.49 -17.28
C ILE A 1178 29.53 2.35 -16.94
N ILE A 1179 29.81 1.48 -17.91
CA ILE A 1179 30.83 0.43 -17.83
C ILE A 1179 31.76 0.47 -19.05
N SER A 1180 33.03 0.14 -18.81
CA SER A 1180 34.12 0.16 -19.79
C SER A 1180 34.48 -1.27 -20.23
N TYR A 1181 34.34 -1.60 -21.51
CA TYR A 1181 34.71 -2.93 -22.04
C TYR A 1181 35.32 -2.85 -23.44
N ALA A 1182 36.43 -3.58 -23.65
CA ALA A 1182 37.24 -3.53 -24.88
C ALA A 1182 37.52 -2.08 -25.32
N ASN A 1183 37.21 -1.73 -26.57
CA ASN A 1183 37.32 -0.36 -27.12
C ASN A 1183 36.01 0.46 -27.08
N HIS A 1184 35.04 0.09 -26.22
CA HIS A 1184 33.77 0.80 -26.07
C HIS A 1184 33.43 1.14 -24.60
N PHE A 1185 32.60 2.15 -24.42
CA PHE A 1185 31.83 2.41 -23.20
C PHE A 1185 30.37 2.04 -23.46
N TYR A 1186 29.69 1.51 -22.44
CA TYR A 1186 28.26 1.24 -22.47
C TYR A 1186 27.63 1.97 -21.29
N HIS A 1187 26.62 2.80 -21.54
CA HIS A 1187 25.94 3.55 -20.49
C HIS A 1187 24.42 3.42 -20.57
N THR A 1188 23.75 3.54 -19.43
CA THR A 1188 22.29 3.63 -19.33
C THR A 1188 21.86 5.09 -19.42
N ASP A 1189 20.83 5.39 -20.22
CA ASP A 1189 20.30 6.74 -20.43
C ASP A 1189 18.80 6.78 -20.14
N TRP A 1190 18.37 7.65 -19.21
CA TRP A 1190 16.97 7.78 -18.76
C TRP A 1190 16.07 8.55 -19.73
N ARG A 1191 16.61 9.40 -20.61
CA ARG A 1191 15.82 10.08 -21.65
C ARG A 1191 15.60 9.20 -22.88
N ARG A 1192 16.38 8.12 -23.04
CA ARG A 1192 16.19 7.10 -24.09
C ARG A 1192 15.55 5.80 -23.60
N ASP A 1193 15.49 5.56 -22.28
CA ASP A 1193 15.16 4.26 -21.68
C ASP A 1193 15.97 3.10 -22.30
N GLY A 1194 17.30 3.22 -22.34
CA GLY A 1194 18.13 2.21 -23.01
C GLY A 1194 19.61 2.20 -22.67
N VAL A 1195 20.32 1.23 -23.25
CA VAL A 1195 21.78 1.06 -23.19
C VAL A 1195 22.41 1.59 -24.48
N ILE A 1196 23.31 2.56 -24.36
CA ILE A 1196 23.96 3.25 -25.48
C ILE A 1196 25.46 2.91 -25.52
N ALA A 1197 25.96 2.49 -26.68
CA ALA A 1197 27.35 2.10 -26.89
C ALA A 1197 28.16 3.21 -27.59
N VAL A 1198 29.25 3.66 -26.95
CA VAL A 1198 30.14 4.75 -27.40
C VAL A 1198 31.54 4.20 -27.66
N ASN A 1199 32.17 4.58 -28.76
CA ASN A 1199 33.54 4.14 -29.06
C ASN A 1199 34.60 4.97 -28.30
N LYS A 1200 35.62 4.31 -27.71
CA LYS A 1200 36.68 4.96 -26.90
C LYS A 1200 37.68 5.81 -27.69
N GLU A 1201 37.78 5.59 -29.00
CA GLU A 1201 38.77 6.24 -29.87
C GLU A 1201 38.16 7.36 -30.70
N THR A 1202 36.94 7.16 -31.22
CA THR A 1202 36.24 8.14 -32.08
C THR A 1202 35.18 8.98 -31.35
N GLY A 1203 34.81 8.63 -30.12
CA GLY A 1203 33.73 9.29 -29.36
C GLY A 1203 32.32 9.02 -29.89
N SER A 1204 32.17 8.46 -31.09
CA SER A 1204 30.89 8.26 -31.76
C SER A 1204 30.02 7.22 -31.06
N PHE A 1205 28.71 7.47 -31.00
CA PHE A 1205 27.70 6.43 -30.79
C PHE A 1205 27.82 5.35 -31.88
N THR A 1206 27.68 4.08 -31.49
CA THR A 1206 27.94 2.91 -32.36
C THR A 1206 26.80 1.90 -32.38
N ASP A 1207 26.05 1.79 -31.30
CA ASP A 1207 24.92 0.89 -31.14
C ASP A 1207 24.02 1.38 -29.99
N GLU A 1208 22.74 1.01 -30.00
CA GLU A 1208 21.79 1.30 -28.93
C GLU A 1208 20.79 0.15 -28.74
N TYR A 1209 20.43 -0.17 -27.50
CA TYR A 1209 19.45 -1.18 -27.14
C TYR A 1209 18.36 -0.58 -26.27
N LEU A 1210 17.11 -0.73 -26.71
CA LEU A 1210 15.91 -0.37 -25.94
C LEU A 1210 15.18 -1.67 -25.59
N PRO A 1211 14.87 -1.94 -24.30
CA PRO A 1211 14.04 -3.08 -23.91
C PRO A 1211 12.57 -2.88 -24.34
N GLU A 1212 11.83 -3.99 -24.48
CA GLU A 1212 10.42 -3.96 -24.89
C GLU A 1212 9.53 -3.25 -23.87
N GLN A 1213 9.73 -3.55 -22.59
CA GLN A 1213 9.17 -2.78 -21.49
C GLN A 1213 10.03 -1.53 -21.29
N ARG A 1214 9.52 -0.37 -21.71
CA ARG A 1214 10.17 0.92 -21.48
C ARG A 1214 9.94 1.39 -20.04
N SER A 1215 11.03 1.47 -19.29
CA SER A 1215 11.14 2.05 -17.96
C SER A 1215 12.63 2.24 -17.66
N HIS A 1216 12.97 3.20 -16.79
CA HIS A 1216 14.35 3.61 -16.57
C HIS A 1216 15.31 2.47 -16.20
N LEU A 1217 16.47 2.45 -16.86
CA LEU A 1217 17.58 1.55 -16.55
C LEU A 1217 18.53 2.23 -15.54
N TYR A 1218 18.96 1.49 -14.54
CA TYR A 1218 19.83 1.97 -13.47
C TYR A 1218 21.28 1.54 -13.71
N GLY A 1219 21.89 0.80 -12.78
CA GLY A 1219 23.27 0.31 -12.89
C GLY A 1219 23.50 -0.61 -14.09
N ILE A 1220 24.73 -0.58 -14.61
CA ILE A 1220 25.18 -1.48 -15.68
C ILE A 1220 26.59 -2.02 -15.38
N THR A 1221 26.80 -3.33 -15.53
CA THR A 1221 28.11 -3.98 -15.39
C THR A 1221 28.36 -4.96 -16.54
N ALA A 1222 29.61 -5.39 -16.72
CA ALA A 1222 30.04 -6.27 -17.81
C ALA A 1222 30.57 -7.60 -17.25
N VAL A 1223 29.96 -8.70 -17.67
CA VAL A 1223 30.36 -10.06 -17.31
C VAL A 1223 31.34 -10.60 -18.35
N TYR A 1224 32.57 -10.86 -17.89
CA TYR A 1224 33.67 -11.37 -18.70
C TYR A 1224 34.11 -12.78 -18.25
N PRO A 1225 34.52 -13.66 -19.19
CA PRO A 1225 34.81 -15.07 -18.90
C PRO A 1225 36.16 -15.32 -18.18
N TYR A 1226 36.98 -14.29 -17.96
CA TYR A 1226 38.24 -14.36 -17.22
C TYR A 1226 38.47 -13.07 -16.43
N CYS A 1227 38.97 -13.19 -15.19
CA CYS A 1227 39.26 -12.02 -14.35
C CYS A 1227 40.43 -11.17 -14.89
N PRO A 1228 40.25 -9.86 -15.13
CA PRO A 1228 41.37 -8.97 -15.45
C PRO A 1228 42.29 -8.81 -14.23
N GLY A 1229 43.60 -8.67 -14.49
CA GLY A 1229 44.63 -8.42 -13.48
C GLY A 1229 45.19 -9.66 -12.76
N GLY A 1230 44.57 -10.83 -12.89
CA GLY A 1230 45.14 -12.08 -12.36
C GLY A 1230 46.29 -12.59 -13.23
N LYS A 1231 47.52 -12.62 -12.68
CA LYS A 1231 48.54 -13.55 -13.17
C LYS A 1231 48.23 -14.95 -12.64
N THR A 1232 48.46 -15.96 -13.48
CA THR A 1232 48.61 -17.37 -13.12
C THR A 1232 49.74 -17.59 -12.13
#